data_AF-A0AAD4XPV8-F1
#
_entry.id   AF-A0AAD4XPV8-F1
#
_cell.length_a   1.000
_cell.length_b   1.000
_cell.length_c   1.000
_cell.angle_alpha   90.00
_cell.angle_beta   90.00
_cell.angle_gamma   90.00
#
_symmetry.space_group_name_H-M   'P 1'
#
loop_
_entity.id
_entity.type
_entity.pdbx_description
1 polymer ?
#
loop_
_entity_poly.entity_id
_entity_poly.type
_entity_poly.pdbx_seq_one_letter_code
_entity_poly.pdbx_strand_id
1 'polypeptide(L)'
;MKFSMDRNYKPSSPVSIFLFCCCCYLYIISSSLLFNLSEAQTTDPVEVRALNSIFQQWNTKAGSLWNISGEPCSGAAIDQTGIEDNPNFNPGIKCLCGTTNGSCHITQLRVYAANIKGVIPEELADLTSLTYLKLDQNFLTGPIPAFLGNLSSLEILSLGINSLSGTVPKELGKLQKLTLLAFGSNNLSGSLPPQLGSLTNLDQIYIDSSGVGGEIPQTFASLVNMKTMWASDNAFTGKLPDFIGNWSKLTSLRFEGNSFEGPIPSSLSNLTLLTDLRISDLSNISSSLDFIKDMKKLTVLVLRNNLISGGIPSNMGEYGELQRLDLSFNNLTGRIPAALFNLSSLSNLFLGNNSLSGILPPQKSSSLRTVDLSYNELSGSFPSWVTQQNTSVNLVANNFPDDILRNSVPASGLDCLQRNFSCNRDPPRYSSFAIKCGGSNMRSSDGVDFEADNSTLGAASFNLTNTRRWAVSNVGLFGEREGAQYTLNTLSQITGTLDSELFQTSRISGGSLRYYGLGLENGPYNVNLRFAETDYKDPSTLTWESLGRRVFDIYLQGNRHVKDFDIRKEAGGASNRAVEKNYKVQVSQNYLEIHLFWAGKGTCCIPKQGSYGPSISAISVTPDFQPTVSNLPPAAPKKSKTGLIVGIVVSVAVLSFIAIFVVFYCRRKRSDIDEEEELLGIENRPNTFTYAELKNATEDFNSANKLGEGGFGSVYKGTLSDGRAVAVKQLSVASHQGKSQFVAEIATISSVQHRHLVKLYGCCIEGANRLLVYEYLEHRSLDQALF
;
A
#
# COMPACT_ATOMS: atom_id res chain seq x y z
N MET A 1 38.70 15.49 -27.39
CA MET A 1 39.60 16.32 -28.22
C MET A 1 39.91 15.49 -29.48
N LYS A 2 39.86 16.00 -30.73
CA LYS A 2 40.83 16.90 -31.42
C LYS A 2 42.26 16.30 -31.38
N PHE A 3 43.00 16.04 -32.48
CA PHE A 3 42.86 16.20 -33.95
C PHE A 3 43.26 14.85 -34.65
N SER A 4 43.07 14.51 -35.95
CA SER A 4 42.78 15.20 -37.24
C SER A 4 44.01 15.67 -38.07
N MET A 5 43.91 15.53 -39.41
CA MET A 5 44.81 16.04 -40.50
C MET A 5 46.18 15.31 -40.70
N ASP A 6 46.81 15.28 -41.90
CA ASP A 6 46.43 15.84 -43.23
C ASP A 6 46.93 15.04 -44.47
N ARG A 7 46.67 15.58 -45.68
CA ARG A 7 46.89 15.08 -47.06
C ARG A 7 48.29 15.38 -47.65
N ASN A 8 48.65 14.71 -48.77
CA ASN A 8 49.37 15.24 -49.97
C ASN A 8 49.87 14.09 -50.92
N TYR A 9 50.15 14.22 -52.23
CA TYR A 9 49.75 15.21 -53.28
C TYR A 9 50.08 14.72 -54.74
N LYS A 10 49.05 14.37 -55.54
CA LYS A 10 48.89 14.67 -57.00
C LYS A 10 49.91 14.04 -58.05
N PRO A 11 49.86 14.32 -59.40
CA PRO A 11 49.80 13.22 -60.39
C PRO A 11 50.69 13.34 -61.68
N SER A 12 50.51 12.43 -62.65
CA SER A 12 50.88 12.65 -64.07
C SER A 12 50.05 11.80 -65.07
N SER A 13 50.13 12.15 -66.36
CA SER A 13 49.48 11.53 -67.56
C SER A 13 50.35 11.91 -68.80
N PRO A 14 50.08 11.55 -70.10
CA PRO A 14 48.83 11.06 -70.71
C PRO A 14 48.90 9.93 -71.79
N VAL A 15 47.72 9.36 -72.06
CA VAL A 15 47.14 8.87 -73.35
C VAL A 15 48.06 8.24 -74.43
N SER A 16 47.84 6.94 -74.65
CA SER A 16 47.96 6.20 -75.94
C SER A 16 47.47 4.74 -75.75
N ILE A 17 46.80 4.02 -76.65
CA ILE A 17 45.95 4.26 -77.84
C ILE A 17 44.80 3.22 -77.68
N PHE A 18 43.50 3.51 -77.73
CA PHE A 18 42.66 4.14 -78.78
C PHE A 18 42.47 3.34 -80.09
N LEU A 19 42.33 2.00 -80.04
CA LEU A 19 41.84 1.22 -81.19
C LEU A 19 41.17 -0.16 -80.88
N PHE A 20 40.55 -0.34 -79.71
CA PHE A 20 39.90 -1.63 -79.35
C PHE A 20 38.48 -1.53 -78.72
N CYS A 21 37.85 -0.35 -78.71
CA CYS A 21 36.62 -0.13 -77.93
C CYS A 21 35.28 -0.45 -78.65
N CYS A 22 35.23 -0.53 -79.98
CA CYS A 22 33.95 -0.59 -80.69
C CYS A 22 33.25 -1.95 -80.64
N CYS A 23 33.98 -3.07 -80.61
CA CYS A 23 33.38 -4.40 -80.73
C CYS A 23 32.82 -4.96 -79.41
N CYS A 24 33.30 -4.51 -78.25
CA CYS A 24 32.80 -4.97 -76.95
C CYS A 24 31.47 -4.31 -76.55
N TYR A 25 31.20 -3.10 -77.04
CA TYR A 25 30.04 -2.31 -76.59
C TYR A 25 28.68 -2.91 -77.01
N LEU A 26 28.62 -3.54 -78.18
CA LEU A 26 27.38 -4.18 -78.68
C LEU A 26 27.06 -5.52 -78.01
N TYR A 27 28.06 -6.22 -77.47
CA TYR A 27 27.83 -7.42 -76.64
C TYR A 27 27.42 -7.06 -75.21
N ILE A 28 27.95 -5.97 -74.65
CA ILE A 28 27.54 -5.49 -73.32
C ILE A 28 26.09 -5.00 -73.35
N ILE A 29 25.68 -4.22 -74.36
CA ILE A 29 24.30 -3.71 -74.49
C ILE A 29 23.27 -4.83 -74.71
N SER A 30 23.63 -5.93 -75.37
CA SER A 30 22.75 -7.11 -75.48
C SER A 30 22.71 -7.94 -74.20
N SER A 31 23.80 -7.98 -73.41
CA SER A 31 23.81 -8.64 -72.09
C SER A 31 23.10 -7.85 -70.98
N SER A 32 22.95 -6.53 -71.13
CA SER A 32 22.24 -5.66 -70.16
C SER A 32 20.74 -5.51 -70.42
N LEU A 33 20.18 -6.25 -71.39
CA LEU A 33 18.73 -6.31 -71.66
C LEU A 33 18.06 -7.56 -71.05
N LEU A 34 18.82 -8.34 -70.27
CA LEU A 34 18.31 -9.33 -69.32
C LEU A 34 18.55 -8.86 -67.87
N PHE A 35 18.18 -7.61 -67.58
CA PHE A 35 17.70 -7.33 -66.23
C PHE A 35 16.49 -8.23 -65.97
N ASN A 36 16.45 -8.89 -64.81
CA ASN A 36 15.26 -9.61 -64.40
C ASN A 36 14.08 -8.64 -64.36
N LEU A 37 13.07 -8.90 -65.19
CA LEU A 37 11.70 -8.47 -64.90
C LEU A 37 11.18 -9.31 -63.72
N SER A 38 11.73 -9.06 -62.53
CA SER A 38 10.90 -9.12 -61.35
C SER A 38 9.85 -8.03 -61.53
N GLU A 39 8.62 -8.42 -61.88
CA GLU A 39 7.48 -7.51 -61.82
C GLU A 39 7.51 -6.82 -60.46
N ALA A 40 7.46 -5.48 -60.46
CA ALA A 40 7.44 -4.74 -59.21
C ALA A 40 6.24 -5.23 -58.41
N GLN A 41 6.49 -5.74 -57.20
CA GLN A 41 5.42 -6.32 -56.40
C GLN A 41 4.45 -5.22 -55.98
N THR A 42 3.21 -5.32 -56.45
CA THR A 42 2.18 -4.28 -56.32
C THR A 42 1.02 -4.78 -55.49
N THR A 43 0.54 -3.93 -54.60
CA THR A 43 -0.61 -4.19 -53.74
C THR A 43 -1.88 -4.17 -54.57
N ASP A 44 -2.84 -5.07 -54.30
CA ASP A 44 -4.10 -5.11 -55.06
C ASP A 44 -4.80 -3.72 -55.07
N PRO A 45 -5.08 -3.11 -56.24
CA PRO A 45 -5.65 -1.77 -56.32
C PRO A 45 -7.06 -1.62 -55.73
N VAL A 46 -7.79 -2.71 -55.45
CA VAL A 46 -9.00 -2.68 -54.63
C VAL A 46 -8.63 -2.51 -53.16
N GLU A 47 -7.73 -3.35 -52.65
CA GLU A 47 -7.27 -3.32 -51.25
C GLU A 47 -6.58 -1.99 -50.88
N VAL A 48 -5.80 -1.40 -51.78
CA VAL A 48 -5.20 -0.06 -51.59
C VAL A 48 -6.29 1.01 -51.43
N ARG A 49 -7.37 0.96 -52.21
CA ARG A 49 -8.49 1.91 -52.11
C ARG A 49 -9.29 1.71 -50.83
N ALA A 50 -9.57 0.45 -50.47
CA ALA A 50 -10.24 0.10 -49.23
C ALA A 50 -9.46 0.58 -47.99
N LEU A 51 -8.16 0.26 -47.91
CA LEU A 51 -7.28 0.69 -46.82
C LEU A 51 -7.26 2.22 -46.67
N ASN A 52 -7.16 2.95 -47.78
CA ASN A 52 -7.20 4.41 -47.78
C ASN A 52 -8.56 4.96 -47.32
N SER A 53 -9.70 4.39 -47.75
CA SER A 53 -11.03 4.80 -47.27
C SER A 53 -11.21 4.54 -45.77
N ILE A 54 -10.82 3.34 -45.30
CA ILE A 54 -10.87 2.95 -43.89
C ILE A 54 -10.07 3.95 -43.04
N PHE A 55 -8.84 4.28 -43.44
CA PHE A 55 -7.98 5.21 -42.70
C PHE A 55 -8.53 6.65 -42.75
N GLN A 56 -9.13 7.07 -43.87
CA GLN A 56 -9.80 8.37 -43.99
C GLN A 56 -11.03 8.48 -43.08
N GLN A 57 -11.91 7.47 -43.06
CA GLN A 57 -13.10 7.44 -42.20
C GLN A 57 -12.74 7.43 -40.71
N TRP A 58 -11.69 6.70 -40.35
CA TRP A 58 -11.14 6.65 -38.99
C TRP A 58 -10.26 7.86 -38.63
N ASN A 59 -10.04 8.80 -39.56
CA ASN A 59 -9.17 9.97 -39.41
C ASN A 59 -7.76 9.61 -38.87
N THR A 60 -7.22 8.49 -39.35
CA THR A 60 -5.93 7.93 -38.94
C THR A 60 -4.95 7.87 -40.11
N LYS A 61 -3.67 7.62 -39.83
CA LYS A 61 -2.58 7.59 -40.80
C LYS A 61 -1.57 6.52 -40.40
N ALA A 62 -0.88 5.94 -41.37
CA ALA A 62 0.29 5.10 -41.11
C ALA A 62 1.38 5.90 -40.36
N GLY A 63 2.10 5.22 -39.47
CA GLY A 63 3.29 5.77 -38.81
C GLY A 63 4.46 5.94 -39.78
N SER A 64 5.51 6.66 -39.39
CA SER A 64 6.64 7.01 -40.28
C SER A 64 7.44 5.85 -40.88
N LEU A 65 7.16 4.60 -40.48
CA LEU A 65 7.85 3.39 -40.94
C LEU A 65 7.22 2.75 -42.20
N TRP A 66 6.01 3.15 -42.60
CA TRP A 66 5.35 2.71 -43.84
C TRP A 66 4.33 3.77 -44.30
N ASN A 67 3.95 3.80 -45.58
CA ASN A 67 3.08 4.87 -46.09
C ASN A 67 2.03 4.35 -47.09
N ILE A 68 0.78 4.76 -46.87
CA ILE A 68 -0.39 4.45 -47.72
C ILE A 68 -0.42 5.19 -49.06
N SER A 69 0.42 6.21 -49.26
CA SER A 69 0.54 6.98 -50.51
C SER A 69 1.61 6.43 -51.49
N GLY A 70 2.05 5.19 -51.29
CA GLY A 70 2.98 4.47 -52.15
C GLY A 70 2.46 3.05 -52.38
N GLU A 71 3.34 2.04 -52.30
CA GLU A 71 2.94 0.63 -52.21
C GLU A 71 2.81 0.20 -50.74
N PRO A 72 1.60 -0.07 -50.21
CA PRO A 72 1.42 -0.50 -48.83
C PRO A 72 2.16 -1.80 -48.49
N CYS A 73 2.18 -2.77 -49.41
CA CYS A 73 2.87 -4.05 -49.24
C CYS A 73 4.37 -3.95 -49.52
N SER A 74 5.07 -3.06 -48.81
CA SER A 74 6.51 -2.84 -48.92
C SER A 74 7.20 -2.81 -47.54
N GLY A 75 8.51 -3.10 -47.53
CA GLY A 75 9.33 -3.08 -46.31
C GLY A 75 8.75 -3.91 -45.17
N ALA A 76 8.41 -3.26 -44.06
CA ALA A 76 7.86 -3.89 -42.86
C ALA A 76 6.51 -4.63 -43.08
N ALA A 77 5.80 -4.38 -44.18
CA ALA A 77 4.58 -5.13 -44.52
C ALA A 77 4.87 -6.53 -45.10
N ILE A 78 6.07 -6.80 -45.62
CA ILE A 78 6.42 -8.04 -46.34
C ILE A 78 7.67 -8.76 -45.78
N ASP A 79 8.40 -8.14 -44.87
CA ASP A 79 9.57 -8.72 -44.20
C ASP A 79 9.20 -9.59 -42.97
N GLN A 80 10.19 -9.96 -42.16
CA GLN A 80 10.02 -10.72 -40.92
C GLN A 80 9.65 -9.87 -39.68
N THR A 81 9.47 -8.55 -39.82
CA THR A 81 9.20 -7.64 -38.70
C THR A 81 7.79 -7.83 -38.17
N GLY A 82 7.62 -8.46 -37.00
CA GLY A 82 6.31 -8.66 -36.38
C GLY A 82 5.59 -7.35 -36.03
N ILE A 83 4.28 -7.29 -36.28
CA ILE A 83 3.44 -6.11 -35.98
C ILE A 83 2.59 -6.27 -34.71
N GLU A 84 2.36 -7.50 -34.25
CA GLU A 84 1.29 -7.84 -33.29
C GLU A 84 1.46 -7.17 -31.92
N ASP A 85 2.68 -7.23 -31.36
CA ASP A 85 3.08 -6.56 -30.12
C ASP A 85 3.92 -5.29 -30.35
N ASN A 86 4.17 -4.90 -31.60
CA ASN A 86 5.10 -3.80 -31.90
C ASN A 86 4.40 -2.44 -31.82
N PRO A 87 4.77 -1.53 -30.89
CA PRO A 87 4.12 -0.23 -30.75
C PRO A 87 4.41 0.70 -31.95
N ASN A 88 5.47 0.45 -32.71
CA ASN A 88 5.87 1.30 -33.84
C ASN A 88 5.04 1.03 -35.12
N PHE A 89 4.36 -0.12 -35.20
CA PHE A 89 3.48 -0.49 -36.31
C PHE A 89 2.02 -0.42 -35.87
N ASN A 90 1.56 0.82 -35.65
CA ASN A 90 0.21 1.14 -35.22
C ASN A 90 -0.27 2.48 -35.84
N PRO A 91 -1.21 2.47 -36.80
CA PRO A 91 -1.73 1.28 -37.47
C PRO A 91 -0.64 0.53 -38.25
N GLY A 92 -0.83 -0.77 -38.45
CA GLY A 92 0.12 -1.65 -39.14
C GLY A 92 -0.58 -2.72 -39.96
N ILE A 93 0.08 -3.17 -41.02
CA ILE A 93 -0.38 -4.24 -41.91
C ILE A 93 0.72 -5.28 -42.14
N LYS A 94 0.33 -6.48 -42.54
CA LYS A 94 1.19 -7.45 -43.24
C LYS A 94 0.53 -7.85 -44.55
N CYS A 95 1.34 -8.25 -45.51
CA CYS A 95 0.91 -8.75 -46.80
C CYS A 95 1.57 -10.08 -47.16
N LEU A 96 0.93 -10.81 -48.07
CA LEU A 96 1.49 -11.96 -48.77
C LEU A 96 1.57 -11.64 -50.26
N CYS A 97 2.75 -11.76 -50.86
CA CYS A 97 3.00 -11.48 -52.27
C CYS A 97 3.19 -12.76 -53.08
N GLY A 98 2.49 -12.88 -54.20
CA GLY A 98 2.57 -14.03 -55.10
C GLY A 98 3.90 -14.07 -55.86
N THR A 99 4.51 -15.25 -55.95
CA THR A 99 5.78 -15.47 -56.66
C THR A 99 5.67 -15.52 -58.18
N THR A 100 4.45 -15.56 -58.73
CA THR A 100 4.18 -15.80 -60.17
C THR A 100 3.48 -14.65 -60.90
N ASN A 101 2.87 -13.70 -60.18
CA ASN A 101 1.97 -12.68 -60.75
C ASN A 101 2.24 -11.25 -60.22
N GLY A 102 3.32 -11.03 -59.46
CA GLY A 102 3.67 -9.76 -58.81
C GLY A 102 2.73 -9.28 -57.68
N SER A 103 1.45 -9.63 -57.69
CA SER A 103 0.44 -9.08 -56.79
C SER A 103 0.64 -9.44 -55.31
N CYS A 104 0.44 -8.46 -54.43
CA CYS A 104 0.41 -8.58 -52.99
C CYS A 104 -0.97 -8.31 -52.41
N HIS A 105 -1.36 -9.14 -51.44
CA HIS A 105 -2.62 -9.00 -50.70
C HIS A 105 -2.36 -8.75 -49.20
N ILE A 106 -3.14 -7.88 -48.58
CA ILE A 106 -3.13 -7.55 -47.16
C ILE A 106 -3.73 -8.74 -46.39
N THR A 107 -2.90 -9.38 -45.57
CA THR A 107 -3.25 -10.56 -44.77
C THR A 107 -3.42 -10.25 -43.29
N GLN A 108 -2.87 -9.14 -42.79
CA GLN A 108 -3.12 -8.67 -41.42
C GLN A 108 -3.42 -7.17 -41.39
N LEU A 109 -4.38 -6.75 -40.55
CA LEU A 109 -4.65 -5.35 -40.22
C LEU A 109 -4.72 -5.16 -38.69
N ARG A 110 -3.92 -4.23 -38.17
CA ARG A 110 -3.82 -3.88 -36.75
C ARG A 110 -4.01 -2.38 -36.53
N VAL A 111 -5.01 -2.01 -35.72
CA VAL A 111 -5.24 -0.63 -35.26
C VAL A 111 -5.63 -0.67 -33.78
N TYR A 112 -4.65 -0.55 -32.90
CA TYR A 112 -4.78 -0.90 -31.47
C TYR A 112 -4.52 0.30 -30.56
N ALA A 113 -5.27 0.47 -29.47
CA ALA A 113 -5.06 1.54 -28.48
C ALA A 113 -5.05 2.98 -29.05
N ALA A 114 -5.58 3.18 -30.27
CA ALA A 114 -5.40 4.38 -31.07
C ALA A 114 -6.54 5.41 -30.93
N ASN A 115 -7.56 5.11 -30.11
CA ASN A 115 -8.75 5.94 -29.89
C ASN A 115 -9.53 6.27 -31.17
N ILE A 116 -9.54 5.33 -32.11
CA ILE A 116 -10.35 5.40 -33.33
C ILE A 116 -11.84 5.49 -32.97
N LYS A 117 -12.60 6.26 -33.76
CA LYS A 117 -14.02 6.56 -33.54
C LYS A 117 -14.82 6.28 -34.82
N GLY A 118 -16.14 6.19 -34.68
CA GLY A 118 -17.04 5.83 -35.79
C GLY A 118 -17.30 4.32 -35.84
N VAL A 119 -17.74 3.82 -37.00
CA VAL A 119 -18.09 2.39 -37.20
C VAL A 119 -16.90 1.59 -37.76
N ILE A 120 -17.06 0.27 -37.86
CA ILE A 120 -16.20 -0.58 -38.69
C ILE A 120 -16.67 -0.40 -40.16
N PRO A 121 -15.84 0.15 -41.08
CA PRO A 121 -16.26 0.51 -42.44
C PRO A 121 -16.58 -0.68 -43.33
N GLU A 122 -17.49 -0.52 -44.30
CA GLU A 122 -17.90 -1.58 -45.22
C GLU A 122 -16.79 -1.98 -46.20
N GLU A 123 -15.90 -1.06 -46.56
CA GLU A 123 -14.73 -1.35 -47.41
C GLU A 123 -13.76 -2.37 -46.81
N LEU A 124 -13.86 -2.67 -45.51
CA LEU A 124 -13.09 -3.76 -44.91
C LEU A 124 -13.51 -5.14 -45.46
N ALA A 125 -14.66 -5.24 -46.13
CA ALA A 125 -15.08 -6.42 -46.90
C ALA A 125 -14.19 -6.70 -48.13
N ASP A 126 -13.56 -5.67 -48.72
CA ASP A 126 -12.69 -5.84 -49.90
C ASP A 126 -11.36 -6.51 -49.55
N LEU A 127 -10.94 -6.46 -48.28
CA LEU A 127 -9.70 -7.06 -47.77
C LEU A 127 -9.86 -8.59 -47.56
N THR A 128 -10.32 -9.28 -48.61
CA THR A 128 -10.75 -10.70 -48.57
C THR A 128 -9.66 -11.69 -48.15
N SER A 129 -8.39 -11.30 -48.29
CA SER A 129 -7.21 -12.07 -47.88
C SER A 129 -6.87 -11.99 -46.39
N LEU A 130 -7.59 -11.20 -45.59
CA LEU A 130 -7.32 -11.05 -44.16
C LEU A 130 -7.39 -12.39 -43.40
N THR A 131 -6.30 -12.68 -42.69
CA THR A 131 -6.16 -13.73 -41.67
C THR A 131 -6.25 -13.16 -40.25
N TYR A 132 -5.88 -11.89 -40.06
CA TYR A 132 -5.81 -11.23 -38.75
C TYR A 132 -6.45 -9.85 -38.82
N LEU A 133 -7.44 -9.61 -37.95
CA LEU A 133 -8.04 -8.29 -37.74
C LEU A 133 -8.03 -7.94 -36.25
N LYS A 134 -7.23 -6.93 -35.87
CA LYS A 134 -7.08 -6.48 -34.48
C LYS A 134 -7.41 -4.99 -34.33
N LEU A 135 -8.56 -4.69 -33.73
CA LEU A 135 -9.11 -3.33 -33.54
C LEU A 135 -9.34 -2.98 -32.06
N ASP A 136 -8.68 -3.67 -31.12
CA ASP A 136 -8.95 -3.50 -29.69
C ASP A 136 -8.49 -2.15 -29.11
N GLN A 137 -9.08 -1.75 -27.98
CA GLN A 137 -8.77 -0.49 -27.28
C GLN A 137 -9.00 0.74 -28.16
N ASN A 138 -10.19 0.85 -28.72
CA ASN A 138 -10.64 2.04 -29.44
C ASN A 138 -12.00 2.52 -28.91
N PHE A 139 -12.64 3.44 -29.63
CA PHE A 139 -13.99 3.93 -29.36
C PHE A 139 -14.87 3.69 -30.58
N LEU A 140 -14.74 2.51 -31.21
CA LEU A 140 -15.60 2.09 -32.31
C LEU A 140 -17.03 1.87 -31.80
N THR A 141 -18.01 2.19 -32.63
CA THR A 141 -19.45 2.24 -32.31
C THR A 141 -20.28 1.53 -33.39
N GLY A 142 -21.59 1.40 -33.17
CA GLY A 142 -22.48 0.68 -34.09
C GLY A 142 -22.39 -0.84 -33.94
N PRO A 143 -22.99 -1.62 -34.86
CA PRO A 143 -22.97 -3.08 -34.80
C PRO A 143 -21.64 -3.67 -35.25
N ILE A 144 -21.33 -4.89 -34.79
CA ILE A 144 -20.36 -5.76 -35.47
C ILE A 144 -20.92 -6.07 -36.87
N PRO A 145 -20.26 -5.73 -37.99
CA PRO A 145 -20.85 -5.91 -39.31
C PRO A 145 -20.96 -7.38 -39.73
N ALA A 146 -22.09 -7.74 -40.33
CA ALA A 146 -22.34 -9.09 -40.84
C ALA A 146 -21.43 -9.48 -42.02
N PHE A 147 -20.89 -8.50 -42.77
CA PHE A 147 -19.95 -8.76 -43.87
C PHE A 147 -18.64 -9.41 -43.39
N LEU A 148 -18.26 -9.24 -42.12
CA LEU A 148 -17.05 -9.87 -41.57
C LEU A 148 -17.08 -11.40 -41.73
N GLY A 149 -18.28 -12.02 -41.73
CA GLY A 149 -18.46 -13.44 -42.01
C GLY A 149 -18.13 -13.87 -43.45
N ASN A 150 -17.88 -12.95 -44.38
CA ASN A 150 -17.43 -13.27 -45.73
C ASN A 150 -15.90 -13.34 -45.86
N LEU A 151 -15.15 -12.83 -44.87
CA LEU A 151 -13.68 -12.84 -44.83
C LEU A 151 -13.16 -14.24 -44.43
N SER A 152 -13.44 -15.24 -45.28
CA SER A 152 -13.25 -16.67 -45.00
C SER A 152 -11.81 -17.12 -44.67
N SER A 153 -10.82 -16.23 -44.86
CA SER A 153 -9.44 -16.45 -44.42
C SER A 153 -9.15 -16.07 -42.96
N LEU A 154 -10.07 -15.43 -42.24
CA LEU A 154 -9.82 -14.99 -40.86
C LEU A 154 -9.53 -16.15 -39.91
N GLU A 155 -8.36 -16.08 -39.27
CA GLU A 155 -7.87 -16.93 -38.20
C GLU A 155 -7.95 -16.22 -36.84
N ILE A 156 -7.81 -14.90 -36.80
CA ILE A 156 -7.87 -14.06 -35.60
C ILE A 156 -8.80 -12.85 -35.83
N LEU A 157 -9.85 -12.72 -35.01
CA LEU A 157 -10.76 -11.57 -34.99
C LEU A 157 -10.86 -10.99 -33.58
N SER A 158 -10.32 -9.79 -33.38
CA SER A 158 -10.18 -9.14 -32.07
C SER A 158 -10.72 -7.70 -32.10
N LEU A 159 -11.84 -7.47 -31.41
CA LEU A 159 -12.64 -6.24 -31.39
C LEU A 159 -12.88 -5.71 -29.95
N GLY A 160 -12.11 -6.19 -28.97
CA GLY A 160 -12.36 -5.95 -27.55
C GLY A 160 -12.06 -4.52 -27.09
N ILE A 161 -12.67 -4.09 -25.99
CA ILE A 161 -12.51 -2.74 -25.42
C ILE A 161 -12.87 -1.67 -26.48
N ASN A 162 -14.16 -1.63 -26.80
CA ASN A 162 -14.79 -0.71 -27.74
C ASN A 162 -16.23 -0.38 -27.28
N SER A 163 -16.97 0.40 -28.06
CA SER A 163 -18.38 0.77 -27.80
C SER A 163 -19.31 0.14 -28.85
N LEU A 164 -18.96 -1.06 -29.35
CA LEU A 164 -19.79 -1.80 -30.30
C LEU A 164 -21.08 -2.29 -29.62
N SER A 165 -22.15 -2.40 -30.39
CA SER A 165 -23.52 -2.59 -29.90
C SER A 165 -24.35 -3.52 -30.80
N GLY A 166 -25.65 -3.66 -30.51
CA GLY A 166 -26.52 -4.61 -31.22
C GLY A 166 -26.23 -6.07 -30.83
N THR A 167 -26.47 -7.00 -31.75
CA THR A 167 -26.28 -8.44 -31.53
C THR A 167 -25.05 -8.97 -32.26
N VAL A 168 -24.43 -10.04 -31.75
CA VAL A 168 -23.37 -10.76 -32.47
C VAL A 168 -23.93 -11.37 -33.77
N PRO A 169 -23.35 -11.12 -34.96
CA PRO A 169 -23.86 -11.67 -36.22
C PRO A 169 -23.70 -13.18 -36.31
N LYS A 170 -24.76 -13.89 -36.72
CA LYS A 170 -24.72 -15.32 -37.02
C LYS A 170 -23.77 -15.66 -38.19
N GLU A 171 -23.52 -14.68 -39.06
CA GLU A 171 -22.62 -14.76 -40.21
C GLU A 171 -21.18 -15.04 -39.82
N LEU A 172 -20.75 -14.70 -38.59
CA LEU A 172 -19.42 -15.07 -38.09
C LEU A 172 -19.22 -16.60 -38.03
N GLY A 173 -20.30 -17.39 -37.95
CA GLY A 173 -20.28 -18.86 -38.08
C GLY A 173 -19.83 -19.39 -39.46
N LYS A 174 -19.54 -18.51 -40.42
CA LYS A 174 -18.90 -18.87 -41.70
C LYS A 174 -17.37 -18.92 -41.64
N LEU A 175 -16.74 -18.36 -40.60
CA LEU A 175 -15.29 -18.17 -40.52
C LEU A 175 -14.54 -19.45 -40.13
N GLN A 176 -14.57 -20.46 -41.00
CA GLN A 176 -14.13 -21.83 -40.68
C GLN A 176 -12.63 -21.96 -40.32
N LYS A 177 -11.78 -20.96 -40.61
CA LYS A 177 -10.38 -20.92 -40.13
C LYS A 177 -10.20 -20.29 -38.74
N LEU A 178 -11.22 -19.67 -38.17
CA LEU A 178 -11.09 -18.84 -36.96
C LEU A 178 -10.63 -19.67 -35.76
N THR A 179 -9.53 -19.24 -35.13
CA THR A 179 -8.93 -19.83 -33.92
C THR A 179 -9.18 -18.96 -32.69
N LEU A 180 -9.18 -17.63 -32.85
CA LEU A 180 -9.42 -16.65 -31.79
C LEU A 180 -10.58 -15.71 -32.15
N LEU A 181 -11.58 -15.65 -31.27
CA LEU A 181 -12.69 -14.69 -31.34
C LEU A 181 -12.75 -13.84 -30.05
N ALA A 182 -12.45 -12.55 -30.16
CA ALA A 182 -12.48 -11.62 -29.03
C ALA A 182 -13.39 -10.41 -29.31
N PHE A 183 -14.35 -10.17 -28.41
CA PHE A 183 -15.19 -8.97 -28.39
C PHE A 183 -15.56 -8.50 -26.96
N GLY A 184 -14.76 -8.92 -25.96
CA GLY A 184 -14.85 -8.49 -24.56
C GLY A 184 -14.89 -6.97 -24.38
N SER A 185 -15.53 -6.47 -23.32
CA SER A 185 -15.69 -5.05 -23.00
C SER A 185 -16.27 -4.24 -24.17
N ASN A 186 -17.53 -4.52 -24.48
CA ASN A 186 -18.37 -3.83 -25.46
C ASN A 186 -19.79 -3.67 -24.89
N ASN A 187 -20.70 -3.04 -25.64
CA ASN A 187 -22.09 -2.83 -25.25
C ASN A 187 -23.06 -3.61 -26.16
N LEU A 188 -22.73 -4.89 -26.42
CA LEU A 188 -23.56 -5.81 -27.20
C LEU A 188 -24.78 -6.26 -26.39
N SER A 189 -25.63 -7.06 -27.02
CA SER A 189 -26.90 -7.53 -26.47
C SER A 189 -27.35 -8.85 -27.10
N GLY A 190 -28.33 -9.50 -26.47
CA GLY A 190 -28.91 -10.76 -26.95
C GLY A 190 -28.05 -11.99 -26.68
N SER A 191 -28.48 -13.12 -27.24
CA SER A 191 -27.81 -14.41 -27.08
C SER A 191 -26.69 -14.64 -28.09
N LEU A 192 -25.70 -15.45 -27.73
CA LEU A 192 -24.70 -15.95 -28.69
C LEU A 192 -25.39 -16.75 -29.82
N PRO A 193 -25.07 -16.48 -31.10
CA PRO A 193 -25.63 -17.26 -32.20
C PRO A 193 -25.20 -18.74 -32.13
N PRO A 194 -26.14 -19.71 -32.21
CA PRO A 194 -25.78 -21.13 -32.27
C PRO A 194 -24.86 -21.48 -33.45
N GLN A 195 -24.85 -20.65 -34.50
CA GLN A 195 -23.96 -20.77 -35.65
C GLN A 195 -22.47 -20.65 -35.29
N LEU A 196 -22.09 -20.02 -34.16
CA LEU A 196 -20.69 -20.00 -33.72
C LEU A 196 -20.17 -21.41 -33.35
N GLY A 197 -21.07 -22.36 -33.05
CA GLY A 197 -20.71 -23.77 -32.84
C GLY A 197 -20.23 -24.52 -34.09
N SER A 198 -20.29 -23.92 -35.28
CA SER A 198 -19.66 -24.48 -36.50
C SER A 198 -18.15 -24.25 -36.55
N LEU A 199 -17.61 -23.37 -35.71
CA LEU A 199 -16.25 -22.85 -35.80
C LEU A 199 -15.27 -23.80 -35.11
N THR A 200 -15.19 -25.04 -35.59
CA THR A 200 -14.49 -26.15 -34.91
C THR A 200 -12.98 -25.93 -34.71
N ASN A 201 -12.38 -24.95 -35.39
CA ASN A 201 -10.98 -24.54 -35.20
C ASN A 201 -10.78 -23.54 -34.05
N LEU A 202 -11.84 -22.99 -33.44
CA LEU A 202 -11.71 -22.10 -32.29
C LEU A 202 -11.03 -22.80 -31.12
N ASP A 203 -9.97 -22.16 -30.62
CA ASP A 203 -9.32 -22.53 -29.37
C ASP A 203 -9.39 -21.41 -28.30
N GLN A 204 -9.77 -20.19 -28.68
CA GLN A 204 -9.85 -19.04 -27.78
C GLN A 204 -11.09 -18.18 -28.01
N ILE A 205 -11.86 -17.94 -26.94
CA ILE A 205 -12.99 -17.01 -26.90
C ILE A 205 -12.79 -16.04 -25.72
N TYR A 206 -12.79 -14.73 -26.03
CA TYR A 206 -12.62 -13.63 -25.05
C TYR A 206 -13.78 -12.63 -25.12
N ILE A 207 -14.78 -12.82 -24.26
CA ILE A 207 -16.06 -12.10 -24.29
C ILE A 207 -16.48 -11.56 -22.89
N ASP A 208 -15.54 -11.41 -21.95
CA ASP A 208 -15.84 -10.78 -20.65
C ASP A 208 -16.40 -9.36 -20.83
N SER A 209 -17.38 -8.95 -20.03
CA SER A 209 -17.95 -7.59 -20.08
C SER A 209 -18.57 -7.18 -21.43
N SER A 210 -18.96 -8.13 -22.30
CA SER A 210 -19.49 -7.84 -23.65
C SER A 210 -20.97 -7.43 -23.69
N GLY A 211 -21.77 -7.76 -22.68
CA GLY A 211 -23.22 -7.48 -22.64
C GLY A 211 -24.11 -8.55 -23.29
N VAL A 212 -23.53 -9.67 -23.73
CA VAL A 212 -24.28 -10.84 -24.21
C VAL A 212 -24.92 -11.61 -23.05
N GLY A 213 -25.89 -12.48 -23.33
CA GLY A 213 -26.56 -13.27 -22.30
C GLY A 213 -27.39 -14.44 -22.83
N GLY A 214 -28.42 -14.83 -22.07
CA GLY A 214 -29.20 -16.04 -22.37
C GLY A 214 -28.43 -17.32 -22.00
N GLU A 215 -28.77 -18.46 -22.58
CA GLU A 215 -28.01 -19.71 -22.37
C GLU A 215 -26.78 -19.78 -23.30
N ILE A 216 -25.73 -20.49 -22.88
CA ILE A 216 -24.62 -20.85 -23.77
C ILE A 216 -25.16 -21.88 -24.79
N PRO A 217 -25.07 -21.64 -26.12
CA PRO A 217 -25.71 -22.53 -27.08
C PRO A 217 -25.15 -23.95 -27.08
N GLN A 218 -26.04 -24.96 -27.05
CA GLN A 218 -25.67 -26.38 -27.04
C GLN A 218 -24.78 -26.81 -28.23
N THR A 219 -24.80 -26.07 -29.33
CA THR A 219 -23.91 -26.29 -30.50
C THR A 219 -22.43 -26.05 -30.18
N PHE A 220 -22.10 -25.38 -29.08
CA PHE A 220 -20.72 -25.15 -28.63
C PHE A 220 -20.04 -26.46 -28.15
N ALA A 221 -20.80 -27.54 -27.95
CA ALA A 221 -20.26 -28.89 -27.76
C ALA A 221 -19.32 -29.34 -28.89
N SER A 222 -19.48 -28.80 -30.10
CA SER A 222 -18.62 -29.06 -31.27
C SER A 222 -17.24 -28.39 -31.20
N LEU A 223 -17.02 -27.44 -30.29
CA LEU A 223 -15.79 -26.65 -30.18
C LEU A 223 -14.67 -27.41 -29.45
N VAL A 224 -14.39 -28.64 -29.88
CA VAL A 224 -13.47 -29.59 -29.23
C VAL A 224 -11.99 -29.16 -29.21
N ASN A 225 -11.66 -28.03 -29.85
CA ASN A 225 -10.32 -27.43 -29.81
C ASN A 225 -10.13 -26.40 -28.68
N MET A 226 -11.19 -26.04 -27.93
CA MET A 226 -11.17 -24.97 -26.93
C MET A 226 -10.05 -25.13 -25.88
N LYS A 227 -9.24 -24.08 -25.72
CA LYS A 227 -8.20 -23.89 -24.70
C LYS A 227 -8.60 -22.81 -23.69
N THR A 228 -9.19 -21.71 -24.17
CA THR A 228 -9.56 -20.56 -23.34
C THR A 228 -10.99 -20.11 -23.61
N MET A 229 -11.82 -20.08 -22.57
CA MET A 229 -13.16 -19.49 -22.60
C MET A 229 -13.31 -18.49 -21.44
N TRP A 230 -13.24 -17.19 -21.74
CA TRP A 230 -13.50 -16.12 -20.77
C TRP A 230 -14.77 -15.35 -21.14
N ALA A 231 -15.73 -15.32 -20.23
CA ALA A 231 -17.06 -14.72 -20.44
C ALA A 231 -17.67 -14.16 -19.14
N SER A 232 -16.84 -13.61 -18.26
CA SER A 232 -17.22 -12.96 -17.00
C SER A 232 -18.05 -11.68 -17.24
N ASP A 233 -18.77 -11.17 -16.25
CA ASP A 233 -19.54 -9.90 -16.33
C ASP A 233 -20.51 -9.84 -17.55
N ASN A 234 -21.25 -10.92 -17.77
CA ASN A 234 -22.29 -11.02 -18.80
C ASN A 234 -23.65 -11.37 -18.17
N ALA A 235 -24.69 -11.41 -19.01
CA ALA A 235 -26.05 -11.77 -18.62
C ALA A 235 -26.36 -13.24 -18.98
N PHE A 236 -25.39 -14.16 -18.88
CA PHE A 236 -25.65 -15.57 -19.12
C PHE A 236 -26.50 -16.18 -17.99
N THR A 237 -27.42 -17.05 -18.38
CA THR A 237 -28.51 -17.62 -17.58
C THR A 237 -28.65 -19.12 -17.86
N GLY A 238 -29.54 -19.81 -17.12
CA GLY A 238 -29.66 -21.26 -17.18
C GLY A 238 -28.45 -21.93 -16.54
N LYS A 239 -28.26 -23.22 -16.79
CA LYS A 239 -27.17 -23.99 -16.19
C LYS A 239 -25.86 -23.83 -16.95
N LEU A 240 -24.74 -23.98 -16.25
CA LEU A 240 -23.46 -24.29 -16.88
C LEU A 240 -23.59 -25.60 -17.67
N PRO A 241 -23.30 -25.64 -18.99
CA PRO A 241 -23.56 -26.85 -19.78
C PRO A 241 -22.58 -27.99 -19.52
N ASP A 242 -23.11 -29.21 -19.39
CA ASP A 242 -22.31 -30.43 -19.15
C ASP A 242 -21.24 -30.68 -20.23
N PHE A 243 -21.48 -30.23 -21.48
CA PHE A 243 -20.56 -30.44 -22.60
C PHE A 243 -19.21 -29.74 -22.45
N ILE A 244 -19.09 -28.75 -21.55
CA ILE A 244 -17.81 -28.08 -21.27
C ILE A 244 -16.78 -29.11 -20.76
N GLY A 245 -17.21 -30.17 -20.08
CA GLY A 245 -16.38 -31.32 -19.69
C GLY A 245 -15.82 -32.15 -20.85
N ASN A 246 -16.25 -31.91 -22.10
CA ASN A 246 -15.71 -32.55 -23.31
C ASN A 246 -14.60 -31.72 -23.98
N TRP A 247 -14.37 -30.47 -23.55
CA TRP A 247 -13.29 -29.62 -24.06
C TRP A 247 -11.95 -30.04 -23.45
N SER A 248 -11.45 -31.22 -23.81
CA SER A 248 -10.28 -31.87 -23.18
C SER A 248 -8.94 -31.13 -23.36
N LYS A 249 -8.93 -30.00 -24.08
CA LYS A 249 -7.77 -29.10 -24.26
C LYS A 249 -7.86 -27.83 -23.41
N LEU A 250 -8.94 -27.64 -22.65
CA LEU A 250 -9.22 -26.42 -21.90
C LEU A 250 -8.17 -26.22 -20.78
N THR A 251 -7.51 -25.07 -20.80
CA THR A 251 -6.54 -24.62 -19.79
C THR A 251 -7.09 -23.46 -18.96
N SER A 252 -8.00 -22.63 -19.50
CA SER A 252 -8.59 -21.51 -18.76
C SER A 252 -10.09 -21.35 -19.00
N LEU A 253 -10.85 -21.23 -17.91
CA LEU A 253 -12.31 -21.05 -17.90
C LEU A 253 -12.70 -19.96 -16.90
N ARG A 254 -13.32 -18.87 -17.36
CA ARG A 254 -13.74 -17.74 -16.52
C ARG A 254 -15.19 -17.34 -16.79
N PHE A 255 -16.04 -17.45 -15.77
CA PHE A 255 -17.48 -17.18 -15.79
C PHE A 255 -17.96 -16.31 -14.60
N GLU A 256 -17.07 -15.57 -13.93
CA GLU A 256 -17.42 -14.74 -12.76
C GLU A 256 -18.52 -13.70 -13.08
N GLY A 257 -19.40 -13.40 -12.11
CA GLY A 257 -20.37 -12.31 -12.21
C GLY A 257 -21.52 -12.50 -13.21
N ASN A 258 -21.82 -13.74 -13.60
CA ASN A 258 -22.94 -14.07 -14.49
C ASN A 258 -24.27 -14.22 -13.72
N SER A 259 -25.26 -14.93 -14.28
CA SER A 259 -26.53 -15.27 -13.63
C SER A 259 -26.90 -16.74 -13.88
N PHE A 260 -25.88 -17.61 -13.84
CA PHE A 260 -26.01 -19.06 -13.99
C PHE A 260 -26.70 -19.71 -12.78
N GLU A 261 -27.33 -20.85 -13.04
CA GLU A 261 -27.91 -21.75 -12.06
C GLU A 261 -26.98 -22.93 -11.79
N GLY A 262 -26.93 -23.37 -10.53
CA GLY A 262 -26.19 -24.55 -10.12
C GLY A 262 -26.89 -25.89 -10.46
N PRO A 263 -26.26 -27.02 -10.07
CA PRO A 263 -24.93 -27.11 -9.50
C PRO A 263 -23.84 -26.92 -10.57
N ILE A 264 -22.58 -26.78 -10.15
CA ILE A 264 -21.43 -26.92 -11.06
C ILE A 264 -21.45 -28.35 -11.65
N PRO A 265 -21.38 -28.53 -12.99
CA PRO A 265 -21.38 -29.85 -13.61
C PRO A 265 -20.23 -30.74 -13.14
N SER A 266 -20.56 -31.98 -12.76
CA SER A 266 -19.54 -32.98 -12.41
C SER A 266 -18.64 -33.36 -13.59
N SER A 267 -19.10 -33.15 -14.83
CA SER A 267 -18.32 -33.37 -16.05
C SER A 267 -17.07 -32.48 -16.15
N LEU A 268 -17.00 -31.36 -15.42
CA LEU A 268 -15.79 -30.53 -15.35
C LEU A 268 -14.59 -31.27 -14.74
N SER A 269 -14.82 -32.36 -13.99
CA SER A 269 -13.75 -33.24 -13.47
C SER A 269 -12.87 -33.86 -14.58
N ASN A 270 -13.38 -33.96 -15.81
CA ASN A 270 -12.63 -34.44 -16.97
C ASN A 270 -11.53 -33.46 -17.42
N LEU A 271 -11.58 -32.20 -16.98
CA LEU A 271 -10.69 -31.11 -17.45
C LEU A 271 -9.35 -31.11 -16.70
N THR A 272 -8.64 -32.22 -16.72
CA THR A 272 -7.36 -32.42 -16.01
C THR A 272 -6.19 -31.59 -16.55
N LEU A 273 -6.39 -30.81 -17.64
CA LEU A 273 -5.45 -29.82 -18.15
C LEU A 273 -5.72 -28.38 -17.68
N LEU A 274 -6.82 -28.15 -16.94
CA LEU A 274 -7.23 -26.82 -16.51
C LEU A 274 -6.27 -26.24 -15.46
N THR A 275 -5.81 -25.01 -15.69
CA THR A 275 -4.90 -24.28 -14.80
C THR A 275 -5.58 -23.09 -14.12
N ASP A 276 -6.50 -22.40 -14.80
CA ASP A 276 -7.25 -21.27 -14.24
C ASP A 276 -8.76 -21.49 -14.36
N LEU A 277 -9.41 -21.77 -13.22
CA LEU A 277 -10.85 -21.98 -13.12
C LEU A 277 -11.48 -20.89 -12.25
N ARG A 278 -12.36 -20.07 -12.83
CA ARG A 278 -13.11 -19.02 -12.11
C ARG A 278 -14.60 -19.10 -12.41
N ILE A 279 -15.39 -19.42 -11.38
CA ILE A 279 -16.85 -19.41 -11.42
C ILE A 279 -17.31 -18.66 -10.16
N SER A 280 -18.28 -17.76 -10.30
CA SER A 280 -18.92 -17.11 -9.15
C SER A 280 -20.39 -16.79 -9.43
N ASP A 281 -21.12 -16.49 -8.35
CA ASP A 281 -22.49 -15.97 -8.37
C ASP A 281 -23.55 -16.98 -8.87
N LEU A 282 -23.27 -18.28 -8.71
CA LEU A 282 -24.24 -19.36 -8.97
C LEU A 282 -25.45 -19.29 -8.02
N SER A 283 -26.62 -19.59 -8.59
CA SER A 283 -27.91 -19.51 -7.92
C SER A 283 -28.67 -20.85 -7.87
N ASN A 284 -29.79 -20.86 -7.14
CA ASN A 284 -30.77 -21.95 -6.99
C ASN A 284 -30.29 -23.25 -6.31
N ILE A 285 -29.18 -23.87 -6.75
CA ILE A 285 -28.77 -25.21 -6.31
C ILE A 285 -27.31 -25.20 -5.81
N SER A 286 -27.10 -25.72 -4.60
CA SER A 286 -25.79 -25.87 -3.97
C SER A 286 -24.88 -26.85 -4.70
N SER A 287 -23.58 -26.56 -4.73
CA SER A 287 -22.55 -27.42 -5.33
C SER A 287 -21.66 -28.09 -4.26
N SER A 288 -20.82 -29.04 -4.68
CA SER A 288 -19.77 -29.68 -3.87
C SER A 288 -18.39 -29.47 -4.50
N LEU A 289 -17.33 -29.71 -3.72
CA LEU A 289 -15.93 -29.68 -4.18
C LEU A 289 -15.45 -31.05 -4.71
N ASP A 290 -16.32 -32.05 -4.85
CA ASP A 290 -15.92 -33.39 -5.32
C ASP A 290 -15.39 -33.38 -6.77
N PHE A 291 -15.89 -32.49 -7.64
CA PHE A 291 -15.51 -32.48 -9.06
C PHE A 291 -14.06 -32.05 -9.31
N ILE A 292 -13.46 -31.22 -8.44
CA ILE A 292 -12.08 -30.75 -8.63
C ILE A 292 -11.03 -31.81 -8.27
N LYS A 293 -11.41 -32.94 -7.66
CA LYS A 293 -10.53 -33.91 -6.98
C LYS A 293 -9.25 -34.29 -7.74
N ASP A 294 -9.37 -34.49 -9.05
CA ASP A 294 -8.30 -34.98 -9.92
C ASP A 294 -7.71 -33.86 -10.84
N MET A 295 -8.18 -32.61 -10.69
CA MET A 295 -7.76 -31.42 -11.45
C MET A 295 -6.45 -30.80 -10.91
N LYS A 296 -5.40 -31.62 -10.78
CA LYS A 296 -4.17 -31.28 -10.03
C LYS A 296 -3.26 -30.21 -10.68
N LYS A 297 -3.57 -29.76 -11.90
CA LYS A 297 -2.87 -28.67 -12.61
C LYS A 297 -3.40 -27.26 -12.31
N LEU A 298 -4.44 -27.13 -11.50
CA LEU A 298 -4.99 -25.82 -11.13
C LEU A 298 -3.94 -24.97 -10.41
N THR A 299 -3.54 -23.87 -11.03
CA THR A 299 -2.72 -22.79 -10.45
C THR A 299 -3.60 -21.71 -9.82
N VAL A 300 -4.78 -21.48 -10.38
CA VAL A 300 -5.80 -20.54 -9.87
C VAL A 300 -7.15 -21.26 -9.80
N LEU A 301 -7.73 -21.30 -8.61
CA LEU A 301 -9.08 -21.80 -8.38
C LEU A 301 -9.90 -20.75 -7.61
N VAL A 302 -10.89 -20.17 -8.28
CA VAL A 302 -11.84 -19.20 -7.72
C VAL A 302 -13.24 -19.79 -7.86
N LEU A 303 -13.82 -20.24 -6.75
CA LEU A 303 -15.18 -20.78 -6.67
C LEU A 303 -16.01 -20.03 -5.61
N ARG A 304 -15.75 -18.73 -5.44
CA ARG A 304 -16.44 -17.85 -4.48
C ARG A 304 -17.91 -17.62 -4.82
N ASN A 305 -18.75 -17.38 -3.81
CA ASN A 305 -20.18 -17.03 -3.97
C ASN A 305 -20.99 -18.02 -4.83
N ASN A 306 -20.86 -19.33 -4.59
CA ASN A 306 -21.45 -20.40 -5.42
C ASN A 306 -22.34 -21.39 -4.65
N LEU A 307 -22.77 -21.04 -3.44
CA LEU A 307 -23.57 -21.90 -2.56
C LEU A 307 -22.91 -23.27 -2.30
N ILE A 308 -21.58 -23.36 -2.34
CA ILE A 308 -20.84 -24.62 -2.16
C ILE A 308 -20.95 -25.06 -0.70
N SER A 309 -21.19 -26.34 -0.48
CA SER A 309 -21.37 -26.92 0.86
C SER A 309 -20.48 -28.13 1.10
N GLY A 310 -20.54 -28.71 2.30
CA GLY A 310 -19.66 -29.80 2.73
C GLY A 310 -18.37 -29.29 3.36
N GLY A 311 -17.37 -30.17 3.49
CA GLY A 311 -16.03 -29.81 3.98
C GLY A 311 -15.07 -29.50 2.84
N ILE A 312 -13.89 -28.95 3.16
CA ILE A 312 -12.78 -28.78 2.21
C ILE A 312 -12.07 -30.13 2.04
N PRO A 313 -12.04 -30.75 0.85
CA PRO A 313 -11.35 -32.03 0.62
C PRO A 313 -9.88 -32.04 1.04
N SER A 314 -9.45 -33.08 1.76
CA SER A 314 -8.09 -33.19 2.29
C SER A 314 -7.01 -33.43 1.22
N ASN A 315 -7.39 -34.02 0.08
CA ASN A 315 -6.52 -34.21 -1.08
C ASN A 315 -6.12 -32.88 -1.76
N MET A 316 -6.68 -31.73 -1.37
CA MET A 316 -6.15 -30.43 -1.82
C MET A 316 -4.68 -30.20 -1.42
N GLY A 317 -4.16 -30.94 -0.44
CA GLY A 317 -2.72 -31.00 -0.15
C GLY A 317 -1.84 -31.59 -1.27
N GLU A 318 -2.42 -32.16 -2.33
CA GLU A 318 -1.70 -32.74 -3.47
C GLU A 318 -1.55 -31.76 -4.66
N TYR A 319 -2.12 -30.56 -4.59
CA TYR A 319 -2.21 -29.62 -5.72
C TYR A 319 -0.95 -28.75 -5.75
N GLY A 320 0.20 -29.38 -6.09
CA GLY A 320 1.53 -28.76 -6.01
C GLY A 320 1.74 -27.49 -6.84
N GLU A 321 0.92 -27.28 -7.88
CA GLU A 321 0.97 -26.09 -8.75
C GLU A 321 0.05 -24.94 -8.27
N LEU A 322 -0.81 -25.15 -7.27
CA LEU A 322 -1.83 -24.18 -6.83
C LEU A 322 -1.22 -22.96 -6.15
N GLN A 323 -1.49 -21.77 -6.70
CA GLN A 323 -0.97 -20.47 -6.25
C GLN A 323 -2.04 -19.61 -5.58
N ARG A 324 -3.27 -19.62 -6.10
CA ARG A 324 -4.44 -18.92 -5.54
C ARG A 324 -5.61 -19.88 -5.36
N LEU A 325 -6.14 -19.94 -4.14
CA LEU A 325 -7.40 -20.58 -3.82
C LEU A 325 -8.36 -19.55 -3.21
N ASP A 326 -9.52 -19.37 -3.82
CA ASP A 326 -10.62 -18.57 -3.29
C ASP A 326 -11.92 -19.38 -3.27
N LEU A 327 -12.37 -19.74 -2.07
CA LEU A 327 -13.63 -20.42 -1.79
C LEU A 327 -14.54 -19.54 -0.91
N SER A 328 -14.32 -18.23 -0.88
CA SER A 328 -15.03 -17.30 0.01
C SER A 328 -16.53 -17.17 -0.34
N PHE A 329 -17.35 -16.72 0.61
CA PHE A 329 -18.79 -16.53 0.42
C PHE A 329 -19.54 -17.82 0.03
N ASN A 330 -19.22 -18.93 0.69
CA ASN A 330 -19.88 -20.22 0.49
C ASN A 330 -20.48 -20.72 1.81
N ASN A 331 -20.99 -21.96 1.80
CA ASN A 331 -21.55 -22.64 2.97
C ASN A 331 -20.66 -23.84 3.38
N LEU A 332 -19.33 -23.68 3.28
CA LEU A 332 -18.37 -24.70 3.68
C LEU A 332 -18.33 -24.86 5.21
N THR A 333 -18.08 -26.09 5.66
CA THR A 333 -18.19 -26.53 7.05
C THR A 333 -16.99 -27.38 7.47
N GLY A 334 -16.94 -27.77 8.74
CA GLY A 334 -15.88 -28.64 9.27
C GLY A 334 -14.53 -27.91 9.41
N ARG A 335 -13.43 -28.65 9.41
CA ARG A 335 -12.08 -28.13 9.69
C ARG A 335 -11.29 -27.80 8.44
N ILE A 336 -10.44 -26.78 8.51
CA ILE A 336 -9.44 -26.48 7.48
C ILE A 336 -8.38 -27.59 7.44
N PRO A 337 -8.13 -28.26 6.30
CA PRO A 337 -7.09 -29.29 6.19
C PRO A 337 -5.69 -28.70 6.33
N ALA A 338 -4.89 -29.19 7.28
CA ALA A 338 -3.54 -28.68 7.50
C ALA A 338 -2.60 -28.86 6.29
N ALA A 339 -2.85 -29.86 5.44
CA ALA A 339 -2.08 -30.08 4.21
C ALA A 339 -2.20 -28.93 3.19
N LEU A 340 -3.34 -28.23 3.15
CA LEU A 340 -3.55 -27.06 2.29
C LEU A 340 -2.58 -25.92 2.63
N PHE A 341 -2.29 -25.74 3.92
CA PHE A 341 -1.35 -24.72 4.41
C PHE A 341 0.12 -25.06 4.11
N ASN A 342 0.42 -26.31 3.79
CA ASN A 342 1.76 -26.81 3.52
C ASN A 342 2.11 -26.87 2.01
N LEU A 343 1.19 -26.47 1.12
CA LEU A 343 1.45 -26.38 -0.32
C LEU A 343 2.61 -25.42 -0.62
N SER A 344 3.59 -25.87 -1.40
CA SER A 344 4.82 -25.14 -1.73
C SER A 344 4.60 -23.91 -2.62
N SER A 345 3.52 -23.91 -3.41
CA SER A 345 3.22 -22.86 -4.40
C SER A 345 2.13 -21.90 -3.94
N LEU A 346 1.33 -22.27 -2.93
CA LEU A 346 0.16 -21.50 -2.51
C LEU A 346 0.60 -20.18 -1.89
N SER A 347 0.17 -19.07 -2.49
CA SER A 347 0.52 -17.70 -2.12
C SER A 347 -0.67 -16.93 -1.58
N ASN A 348 -1.88 -17.22 -2.09
CA ASN A 348 -3.12 -16.58 -1.66
C ASN A 348 -4.20 -17.62 -1.31
N LEU A 349 -4.79 -17.48 -0.13
CA LEU A 349 -5.88 -18.32 0.35
C LEU A 349 -7.01 -17.44 0.90
N PHE A 350 -8.20 -17.59 0.33
CA PHE A 350 -9.43 -16.91 0.77
C PHE A 350 -10.50 -17.95 1.09
N LEU A 351 -10.84 -18.07 2.37
CA LEU A 351 -11.91 -18.94 2.87
C LEU A 351 -12.97 -18.15 3.65
N GLY A 352 -12.92 -16.80 3.60
CA GLY A 352 -13.82 -15.95 4.38
C GLY A 352 -15.29 -16.09 4.01
N ASN A 353 -16.20 -15.75 4.93
CA ASN A 353 -17.64 -15.98 4.79
C ASN A 353 -17.97 -17.45 4.48
N ASN A 354 -17.75 -18.30 5.49
CA ASN A 354 -18.13 -19.72 5.51
C ASN A 354 -18.50 -20.12 6.95
N SER A 355 -18.72 -21.42 7.20
CA SER A 355 -18.97 -22.01 8.54
C SER A 355 -17.83 -22.96 8.95
N LEU A 356 -16.58 -22.63 8.59
CA LEU A 356 -15.39 -23.42 8.94
C LEU A 356 -15.07 -23.27 10.44
N SER A 357 -14.75 -24.37 11.10
CA SER A 357 -14.67 -24.48 12.57
C SER A 357 -13.41 -25.21 13.03
N GLY A 358 -13.15 -25.17 14.34
CA GLY A 358 -11.95 -25.74 14.96
C GLY A 358 -10.79 -24.74 15.01
N ILE A 359 -9.56 -25.27 14.98
CA ILE A 359 -8.33 -24.49 15.18
C ILE A 359 -7.63 -24.12 13.87
N LEU A 360 -6.82 -23.06 13.91
CA LEU A 360 -5.90 -22.72 12.83
C LEU A 360 -4.83 -23.81 12.65
N PRO A 361 -4.42 -24.17 11.41
CA PRO A 361 -3.32 -25.10 11.17
C PRO A 361 -2.02 -24.64 11.85
N PRO A 362 -1.25 -25.52 12.52
CA PRO A 362 -0.14 -25.11 13.38
C PRO A 362 1.09 -24.59 12.62
N GLN A 363 1.18 -24.86 11.33
CA GLN A 363 2.28 -24.45 10.45
C GLN A 363 1.71 -23.96 9.11
N LYS A 364 2.55 -23.26 8.34
CA LYS A 364 2.28 -22.87 6.94
C LYS A 364 3.56 -22.88 6.11
N SER A 365 3.41 -22.99 4.80
CA SER A 365 4.48 -22.77 3.83
C SER A 365 5.02 -21.32 3.88
N SER A 366 6.29 -21.16 3.49
CA SER A 366 6.91 -19.85 3.28
C SER A 366 6.36 -19.12 2.04
N SER A 367 5.71 -19.84 1.11
CA SER A 367 5.01 -19.26 -0.04
C SER A 367 3.76 -18.48 0.37
N LEU A 368 3.02 -18.94 1.39
CA LEU A 368 1.69 -18.44 1.73
C LEU A 368 1.76 -17.04 2.34
N ARG A 369 1.41 -16.01 1.55
CA ARG A 369 1.49 -14.58 1.94
C ARG A 369 0.17 -13.97 2.34
N THR A 370 -0.94 -14.44 1.79
CA THR A 370 -2.28 -13.89 2.02
C THR A 370 -3.22 -14.98 2.52
N VAL A 371 -3.83 -14.76 3.69
CA VAL A 371 -4.72 -15.72 4.37
C VAL A 371 -5.94 -14.98 4.92
N ASP A 372 -7.06 -15.01 4.20
CA ASP A 372 -8.35 -14.58 4.73
C ASP A 372 -9.16 -15.76 5.23
N LEU A 373 -9.52 -15.71 6.52
CA LEU A 373 -10.39 -16.66 7.21
C LEU A 373 -11.51 -15.91 7.96
N SER A 374 -11.83 -14.68 7.56
CA SER A 374 -12.86 -13.87 8.24
C SER A 374 -14.27 -14.47 8.11
N TYR A 375 -15.20 -14.12 9.00
CA TYR A 375 -16.59 -14.62 8.98
C TYR A 375 -16.66 -16.16 8.92
N ASN A 376 -16.15 -16.80 9.97
CA ASN A 376 -16.11 -18.25 10.15
C ASN A 376 -16.35 -18.59 11.65
N GLU A 377 -16.08 -19.82 12.06
CA GLU A 377 -16.28 -20.35 13.43
C GLU A 377 -14.98 -20.86 14.06
N LEU A 378 -13.85 -20.31 13.62
CA LEU A 378 -12.52 -20.69 14.08
C LEU A 378 -12.26 -20.20 15.51
N SER A 379 -11.47 -20.96 16.26
CA SER A 379 -11.25 -20.79 17.70
C SER A 379 -9.88 -21.34 18.13
N GLY A 380 -9.58 -21.27 19.43
CA GLY A 380 -8.32 -21.75 20.01
C GLY A 380 -7.17 -20.74 19.94
N SER A 381 -5.93 -21.24 20.04
CA SER A 381 -4.71 -20.41 20.08
C SER A 381 -4.17 -20.04 18.70
N PHE A 382 -3.59 -18.84 18.57
CA PHE A 382 -2.89 -18.43 17.36
C PHE A 382 -1.54 -19.15 17.20
N PRO A 383 -1.27 -19.83 16.07
CA PRO A 383 0.06 -20.30 15.71
C PRO A 383 1.05 -19.15 15.51
N SER A 384 2.35 -19.43 15.66
CA SER A 384 3.43 -18.44 15.49
C SER A 384 3.48 -17.81 14.10
N TRP A 385 2.89 -18.42 13.07
CA TRP A 385 2.80 -17.81 11.74
C TRP A 385 1.80 -16.66 11.64
N VAL A 386 0.80 -16.57 12.53
CA VAL A 386 -0.14 -15.44 12.61
C VAL A 386 0.59 -14.15 13.00
N THR A 387 1.73 -14.28 13.68
CA THR A 387 2.57 -13.16 14.12
C THR A 387 3.77 -12.88 13.19
N GLN A 388 3.89 -13.57 12.05
CA GLN A 388 5.02 -13.40 11.14
C GLN A 388 4.90 -12.13 10.30
N GLN A 389 5.93 -11.29 10.36
CA GLN A 389 6.11 -10.20 9.41
C GLN A 389 6.07 -10.74 7.96
N ASN A 390 5.45 -9.98 7.06
CA ASN A 390 5.22 -10.34 5.65
C ASN A 390 4.19 -11.48 5.42
N THR A 391 3.23 -11.68 6.33
CA THR A 391 1.98 -12.41 6.05
C THR A 391 0.78 -11.48 6.30
N SER A 392 -0.09 -11.31 5.30
CA SER A 392 -1.37 -10.60 5.40
C SER A 392 -2.44 -11.60 5.87
N VAL A 393 -2.98 -11.41 7.08
CA VAL A 393 -3.95 -12.32 7.69
C VAL A 393 -5.22 -11.56 8.09
N ASN A 394 -6.40 -12.08 7.74
CA ASN A 394 -7.69 -11.58 8.23
C ASN A 394 -8.44 -12.67 9.02
N LEU A 395 -8.83 -12.34 10.26
CA LEU A 395 -9.49 -13.23 11.22
C LEU A 395 -10.78 -12.63 11.80
N VAL A 396 -11.28 -11.51 11.24
CA VAL A 396 -12.50 -10.82 11.70
C VAL A 396 -13.72 -11.77 11.75
N ALA A 397 -14.64 -11.59 12.69
CA ALA A 397 -15.86 -12.36 12.87
C ALA A 397 -15.65 -13.89 13.02
N ASN A 398 -14.74 -14.27 13.93
CA ASN A 398 -14.53 -15.65 14.39
C ASN A 398 -14.84 -15.80 15.90
N ASN A 399 -14.51 -16.96 16.48
CA ASN A 399 -14.75 -17.36 17.86
C ASN A 399 -13.43 -17.48 18.67
N PHE A 400 -12.45 -16.59 18.44
CA PHE A 400 -11.19 -16.63 19.18
C PHE A 400 -11.35 -16.11 20.64
N PRO A 401 -10.79 -16.79 21.66
CA PRO A 401 -10.92 -16.37 23.06
C PRO A 401 -10.25 -15.03 23.41
N ASP A 402 -10.90 -14.30 24.32
CA ASP A 402 -10.56 -12.94 24.77
C ASP A 402 -9.18 -12.84 25.46
N ASP A 403 -8.79 -13.88 26.20
CA ASP A 403 -7.49 -14.00 26.88
C ASP A 403 -6.33 -14.20 25.90
N ILE A 404 -6.56 -14.95 24.82
CA ILE A 404 -5.60 -15.17 23.74
C ILE A 404 -5.43 -13.89 22.91
N LEU A 405 -6.53 -13.19 22.63
CA LEU A 405 -6.55 -11.93 21.88
C LEU A 405 -5.78 -10.82 22.61
N ARG A 406 -6.01 -10.62 23.91
CA ARG A 406 -5.36 -9.56 24.71
C ARG A 406 -3.84 -9.70 24.86
N ASN A 407 -3.32 -10.93 24.77
CA ASN A 407 -1.89 -11.22 24.92
C ASN A 407 -1.12 -11.26 23.57
N SER A 408 -1.82 -11.16 22.43
CA SER A 408 -1.24 -11.35 21.10
C SER A 408 -0.97 -10.03 20.38
N VAL A 409 0.30 -9.63 20.26
CA VAL A 409 0.73 -8.34 19.68
C VAL A 409 0.13 -8.00 18.30
N PRO A 410 -0.05 -8.92 17.33
CA PRO A 410 -0.66 -8.60 16.03
C PRO A 410 -2.19 -8.46 16.08
N ALA A 411 -2.83 -8.83 17.19
CA ALA A 411 -4.28 -8.85 17.36
C ALA A 411 -4.84 -7.52 17.89
N SER A 412 -4.11 -6.41 17.74
CA SER A 412 -4.51 -5.10 18.26
C SER A 412 -5.82 -4.62 17.61
N GLY A 413 -6.93 -4.79 18.32
CA GLY A 413 -8.27 -4.48 17.82
C GLY A 413 -9.05 -5.68 17.27
N LEU A 414 -8.43 -6.85 17.13
CA LEU A 414 -9.13 -8.09 16.78
C LEU A 414 -10.03 -8.56 17.94
N ASP A 415 -9.75 -8.13 19.17
CA ASP A 415 -10.62 -8.22 20.34
C ASP A 415 -11.97 -7.53 20.12
N CYS A 416 -11.99 -6.40 19.43
CA CYS A 416 -13.23 -5.72 19.05
C CYS A 416 -13.96 -6.34 17.84
N LEU A 417 -13.31 -7.26 17.12
CA LEU A 417 -13.71 -7.73 15.81
C LEU A 417 -13.92 -9.26 15.75
N GLN A 418 -14.14 -9.92 16.89
CA GLN A 418 -14.74 -11.26 16.91
C GLN A 418 -16.25 -11.20 16.67
N ARG A 419 -16.91 -12.37 16.54
CA ARG A 419 -18.37 -12.43 16.38
C ARG A 419 -19.08 -11.61 17.47
N ASN A 420 -20.15 -10.92 17.06
CA ASN A 420 -20.93 -9.99 17.88
C ASN A 420 -20.24 -8.69 18.31
N PHE A 421 -19.00 -8.40 17.88
CA PHE A 421 -18.35 -7.07 18.00
C PHE A 421 -18.43 -6.44 19.41
N SER A 422 -17.82 -7.11 20.39
CA SER A 422 -18.00 -6.85 21.84
C SER A 422 -17.55 -5.47 22.36
N CYS A 423 -16.75 -4.71 21.61
CA CYS A 423 -16.16 -3.46 22.11
C CYS A 423 -17.17 -2.32 22.28
N ASN A 424 -17.08 -1.64 23.43
CA ASN A 424 -17.92 -0.50 23.81
C ASN A 424 -19.44 -0.81 23.77
N ARG A 425 -19.85 -2.09 23.96
CA ARG A 425 -21.26 -2.50 23.97
C ARG A 425 -22.03 -2.01 25.20
N ASP A 426 -21.49 -2.29 26.38
CA ASP A 426 -22.16 -2.11 27.67
C ASP A 426 -21.31 -1.26 28.63
N PRO A 427 -21.66 0.02 28.88
CA PRO A 427 -22.66 0.82 28.15
C PRO A 427 -22.15 1.24 26.75
N PRO A 428 -23.07 1.60 25.82
CA PRO A 428 -22.70 2.22 24.55
C PRO A 428 -22.00 3.56 24.78
N ARG A 429 -21.17 3.95 23.82
CA ARG A 429 -20.29 5.13 23.91
C ARG A 429 -20.56 6.17 22.82
N TYR A 430 -20.97 5.72 21.66
CA TYR A 430 -20.98 6.53 20.44
C TYR A 430 -22.39 6.71 19.88
N SER A 431 -22.68 7.94 19.48
CA SER A 431 -23.96 8.30 18.88
C SER A 431 -23.86 8.44 17.36
N SER A 432 -22.66 8.70 16.83
CA SER A 432 -22.39 8.86 15.40
C SER A 432 -20.94 8.56 15.04
N PHE A 433 -20.66 8.32 13.75
CA PHE A 433 -19.29 8.28 13.22
C PHE A 433 -19.24 8.76 11.76
N ALA A 434 -18.09 9.27 11.33
CA ALA A 434 -17.84 9.69 9.96
C ALA A 434 -16.39 9.35 9.56
N ILE A 435 -16.18 8.88 8.33
CA ILE A 435 -14.91 8.30 7.84
C ILE A 435 -14.57 8.88 6.46
N LYS A 436 -13.40 9.50 6.32
CA LYS A 436 -12.81 9.83 5.01
C LYS A 436 -12.01 8.62 4.52
N CYS A 437 -12.60 7.91 3.55
CA CYS A 437 -12.19 6.57 3.15
C CYS A 437 -10.96 6.63 2.23
N GLY A 438 -9.87 5.97 2.63
CA GLY A 438 -8.59 6.03 1.90
C GLY A 438 -7.82 7.35 2.08
N GLY A 439 -8.18 8.21 3.03
CA GLY A 439 -7.61 9.55 3.19
C GLY A 439 -7.43 10.02 4.65
N SER A 440 -6.77 11.18 4.80
CA SER A 440 -6.59 11.86 6.09
C SER A 440 -7.90 12.44 6.63
N ASN A 441 -7.93 12.79 7.92
CA ASN A 441 -9.08 13.43 8.55
C ASN A 441 -9.30 14.83 7.97
N MET A 442 -10.56 15.23 7.83
CA MET A 442 -10.95 16.58 7.38
C MET A 442 -12.24 17.03 8.06
N ARG A 443 -12.58 18.30 7.89
CA ARG A 443 -13.90 18.83 8.22
C ARG A 443 -14.58 19.32 6.94
N SER A 444 -15.85 19.01 6.79
CA SER A 444 -16.64 19.35 5.60
C SER A 444 -17.44 20.65 5.78
N SER A 445 -18.00 21.18 4.68
CA SER A 445 -18.74 22.43 4.62
C SER A 445 -20.03 22.44 5.45
N ASP A 446 -20.65 21.26 5.65
CA ASP A 446 -21.78 21.04 6.57
C ASP A 446 -21.36 20.99 8.06
N GLY A 447 -20.05 21.07 8.34
CA GLY A 447 -19.47 21.10 9.68
C GLY A 447 -19.15 19.73 10.29
N VAL A 448 -19.36 18.62 9.56
CA VAL A 448 -19.03 17.28 10.05
C VAL A 448 -17.52 17.01 10.01
N ASP A 449 -16.98 16.52 11.12
CA ASP A 449 -15.59 16.06 11.26
C ASP A 449 -15.46 14.57 10.88
N PHE A 450 -14.70 14.28 9.82
CA PHE A 450 -14.45 12.94 9.30
C PHE A 450 -13.14 12.37 9.87
N GLU A 451 -13.18 11.21 10.53
CA GLU A 451 -11.98 10.47 10.97
C GLU A 451 -11.22 9.88 9.77
N ALA A 452 -9.90 9.76 9.90
CA ALA A 452 -9.02 9.28 8.83
C ALA A 452 -9.09 7.76 8.64
N ASP A 453 -9.33 7.30 7.41
CA ASP A 453 -8.95 5.96 6.97
C ASP A 453 -7.75 6.04 6.01
N ASN A 454 -6.61 6.48 6.52
CA ASN A 454 -5.33 6.47 5.83
C ASN A 454 -4.50 5.19 6.11
N SER A 455 -5.16 4.12 6.57
CA SER A 455 -4.51 2.86 6.93
C SER A 455 -3.95 2.11 5.70
N THR A 456 -2.77 1.50 5.83
CA THR A 456 -2.19 0.65 4.78
C THR A 456 -2.85 -0.74 4.84
N LEU A 457 -3.89 -0.93 4.04
CA LEU A 457 -4.58 -2.21 3.89
C LEU A 457 -3.97 -3.04 2.75
N GLY A 458 -4.09 -4.36 2.88
CA GLY A 458 -3.66 -5.36 1.91
C GLY A 458 -4.76 -6.40 1.63
N ALA A 459 -4.43 -7.38 0.79
CA ALA A 459 -5.35 -8.36 0.22
C ALA A 459 -6.17 -9.20 1.22
N ALA A 460 -5.66 -9.39 2.45
CA ALA A 460 -6.43 -9.94 3.57
C ALA A 460 -6.01 -9.21 4.84
N SER A 461 -6.74 -8.15 5.21
CA SER A 461 -6.36 -7.27 6.30
C SER A 461 -7.55 -6.56 6.95
N PHE A 462 -7.33 -6.03 8.16
CA PHE A 462 -8.29 -5.19 8.88
C PHE A 462 -7.54 -4.12 9.69
N ASN A 463 -8.23 -3.05 10.06
CA ASN A 463 -7.71 -2.00 10.93
C ASN A 463 -8.81 -1.46 11.85
N LEU A 464 -8.51 -1.28 13.14
CA LEU A 464 -9.40 -0.66 14.13
C LEU A 464 -8.87 0.74 14.46
N THR A 465 -9.73 1.74 14.65
CA THR A 465 -9.26 3.06 15.09
C THR A 465 -8.72 3.06 16.52
N ASN A 466 -7.79 3.99 16.80
CA ASN A 466 -7.36 4.29 18.16
C ASN A 466 -8.52 4.72 19.09
N THR A 467 -9.60 5.26 18.51
CA THR A 467 -10.84 5.57 19.25
C THR A 467 -11.61 4.31 19.64
N ARG A 468 -11.47 3.19 18.90
CA ARG A 468 -12.36 2.01 18.94
C ARG A 468 -13.83 2.35 18.64
N ARG A 469 -14.05 3.41 17.83
CA ARG A 469 -15.36 3.86 17.32
C ARG A 469 -15.73 3.16 16.01
N TRP A 470 -14.75 2.89 15.15
CA TRP A 470 -15.00 2.16 13.91
C TRP A 470 -13.78 1.33 13.48
N ALA A 471 -14.01 0.39 12.57
CA ALA A 471 -13.00 -0.44 11.95
C ALA A 471 -13.28 -0.65 10.46
N VAL A 472 -12.26 -1.10 9.73
CA VAL A 472 -12.32 -1.46 8.31
C VAL A 472 -11.73 -2.86 8.10
N SER A 473 -12.28 -3.64 7.16
CA SER A 473 -11.80 -4.96 6.77
C SER A 473 -11.79 -5.07 5.24
N ASN A 474 -10.69 -5.53 4.67
CA ASN A 474 -10.41 -5.55 3.25
C ASN A 474 -9.93 -6.94 2.79
N VAL A 475 -10.61 -7.52 1.81
CA VAL A 475 -10.40 -8.88 1.30
C VAL A 475 -10.47 -8.91 -0.22
N GLY A 476 -9.50 -9.55 -0.88
CA GLY A 476 -9.50 -9.80 -2.32
C GLY A 476 -8.30 -9.21 -3.05
N LEU A 477 -8.12 -9.60 -4.31
CA LEU A 477 -6.96 -9.26 -5.14
C LEU A 477 -7.39 -8.75 -6.52
N PHE A 478 -6.68 -7.75 -7.02
CA PHE A 478 -6.94 -7.11 -8.32
C PHE A 478 -6.38 -7.93 -9.51
N GLY A 479 -6.83 -9.18 -9.64
CA GLY A 479 -6.50 -10.08 -10.75
C GLY A 479 -5.06 -10.57 -10.71
N GLU A 480 -4.33 -10.36 -11.81
CA GLU A 480 -2.88 -10.61 -11.94
C GLU A 480 -2.01 -9.38 -11.60
N ARG A 481 -2.58 -8.26 -11.11
CA ARG A 481 -1.82 -7.03 -10.85
C ARG A 481 -0.94 -7.13 -9.59
N GLU A 482 0.37 -7.16 -9.79
CA GLU A 482 1.36 -6.99 -8.71
C GLU A 482 1.34 -5.58 -8.11
N GLY A 483 1.80 -5.45 -6.84
CA GLY A 483 1.98 -4.17 -6.16
C GLY A 483 0.70 -3.33 -5.99
N ALA A 484 -0.48 -3.93 -6.16
CA ALA A 484 -1.74 -3.21 -6.22
C ALA A 484 -2.05 -2.44 -4.92
N GLN A 485 -2.44 -1.17 -5.07
CA GLN A 485 -2.80 -0.29 -3.97
C GLN A 485 -4.28 -0.42 -3.64
N TYR A 486 -4.62 -0.32 -2.35
CA TYR A 486 -6.00 -0.38 -1.84
C TYR A 486 -6.58 1.03 -1.60
N THR A 487 -6.12 2.01 -2.38
CA THR A 487 -6.65 3.39 -2.41
C THR A 487 -6.62 3.92 -3.83
N LEU A 488 -7.57 4.79 -4.15
CA LEU A 488 -7.52 5.70 -5.29
C LEU A 488 -7.30 7.12 -4.77
N ASN A 489 -6.55 7.91 -5.54
CA ASN A 489 -6.31 9.32 -5.28
C ASN A 489 -6.35 10.10 -6.60
N THR A 490 -6.95 11.29 -6.59
CA THR A 490 -6.98 12.19 -7.75
C THR A 490 -6.69 13.64 -7.34
N LEU A 491 -6.13 14.40 -8.28
CA LEU A 491 -5.97 15.86 -8.19
C LEU A 491 -7.09 16.61 -8.93
N SER A 492 -8.00 15.89 -9.58
CA SER A 492 -9.17 16.48 -10.24
C SER A 492 -10.10 17.17 -9.22
N GLN A 493 -10.75 18.25 -9.66
CA GLN A 493 -11.90 18.80 -8.96
C GLN A 493 -13.09 17.86 -9.13
N ILE A 494 -13.79 17.55 -8.04
CA ILE A 494 -14.99 16.72 -8.04
C ILE A 494 -16.22 17.62 -8.13
N THR A 495 -17.07 17.34 -9.10
CA THR A 495 -18.28 18.11 -9.40
C THR A 495 -19.50 17.62 -8.59
N GLY A 496 -20.52 18.48 -8.44
CA GLY A 496 -21.75 18.11 -7.73
C GLY A 496 -21.66 18.14 -6.20
N THR A 497 -20.58 18.67 -5.63
CA THR A 497 -20.38 18.85 -4.18
C THR A 497 -19.68 20.17 -3.89
N LEU A 498 -19.81 20.68 -2.66
CA LEU A 498 -18.95 21.76 -2.13
C LEU A 498 -17.62 21.20 -1.57
N ASP A 499 -17.64 19.94 -1.12
CA ASP A 499 -16.54 19.29 -0.40
C ASP A 499 -15.67 18.43 -1.33
N SER A 500 -15.14 19.01 -2.41
CA SER A 500 -14.35 18.27 -3.41
C SER A 500 -13.19 17.47 -2.80
N GLU A 501 -12.57 17.93 -1.72
CA GLU A 501 -11.47 17.24 -1.04
C GLU A 501 -11.94 15.91 -0.39
N LEU A 502 -13.22 15.79 0.00
CA LEU A 502 -13.78 14.56 0.59
C LEU A 502 -13.80 13.39 -0.42
N PHE A 503 -13.83 13.71 -1.72
CA PHE A 503 -13.95 12.75 -2.82
C PHE A 503 -12.64 12.55 -3.59
N GLN A 504 -11.57 13.31 -3.28
CA GLN A 504 -10.25 13.17 -3.92
C GLN A 504 -9.47 11.92 -3.48
N THR A 505 -9.90 11.26 -2.41
CA THR A 505 -9.42 9.93 -1.99
C THR A 505 -10.58 8.95 -1.95
N SER A 506 -10.34 7.68 -2.24
CA SER A 506 -11.31 6.60 -2.01
C SER A 506 -10.63 5.30 -1.60
N ARG A 507 -11.26 4.54 -0.71
CA ARG A 507 -10.85 3.18 -0.36
C ARG A 507 -11.37 2.21 -1.42
N ILE A 508 -10.53 1.30 -1.90
CA ILE A 508 -10.92 0.24 -2.86
C ILE A 508 -10.53 -1.16 -2.39
N SER A 509 -11.26 -2.17 -2.84
CA SER A 509 -10.95 -3.60 -2.63
C SER A 509 -11.11 -4.42 -3.90
N GLY A 510 -10.35 -5.50 -4.02
CA GLY A 510 -10.46 -6.48 -5.10
C GLY A 510 -11.52 -7.56 -4.86
N GLY A 511 -12.32 -7.46 -3.79
CA GLY A 511 -13.36 -8.46 -3.45
C GLY A 511 -14.42 -7.90 -2.51
N SER A 512 -14.14 -7.90 -1.21
CA SER A 512 -15.00 -7.38 -0.15
C SER A 512 -14.32 -6.21 0.56
N LEU A 513 -15.07 -5.15 0.79
CA LEU A 513 -14.68 -4.02 1.65
C LEU A 513 -15.77 -3.80 2.70
N ARG A 514 -15.40 -3.78 3.97
CA ARG A 514 -16.35 -3.59 5.08
C ARG A 514 -15.90 -2.51 6.03
N TYR A 515 -16.87 -1.75 6.53
CA TYR A 515 -16.71 -0.81 7.62
C TYR A 515 -17.68 -1.17 8.75
N TYR A 516 -17.21 -1.04 9.99
CA TYR A 516 -17.96 -1.35 11.19
C TYR A 516 -18.01 -0.10 12.06
N GLY A 517 -19.21 0.44 12.33
CA GLY A 517 -19.43 1.30 13.50
C GLY A 517 -19.51 0.43 14.75
N LEU A 518 -18.83 0.80 15.82
CA LEU A 518 -18.66 -0.01 17.03
C LEU A 518 -19.04 0.80 18.28
N GLY A 519 -19.69 0.16 19.26
CA GLY A 519 -20.13 0.80 20.50
C GLY A 519 -21.21 1.88 20.33
N LEU A 520 -22.04 1.73 19.30
CA LEU A 520 -23.14 2.63 18.99
C LEU A 520 -24.28 2.47 20.00
N GLU A 521 -25.02 3.55 20.25
CA GLU A 521 -26.32 3.48 20.92
C GLU A 521 -27.33 2.72 20.04
N ASN A 522 -28.25 1.95 20.63
CA ASN A 522 -29.22 1.16 19.87
C ASN A 522 -30.42 2.03 19.46
N GLY A 523 -30.73 2.08 18.17
CA GLY A 523 -31.77 2.94 17.62
C GLY A 523 -31.78 2.97 16.08
N PRO A 524 -32.66 3.79 15.47
CA PRO A 524 -32.66 4.04 14.03
C PRO A 524 -31.51 4.98 13.62
N TYR A 525 -30.87 4.71 12.49
CA TYR A 525 -29.73 5.47 11.97
C TYR A 525 -29.93 5.86 10.51
N ASN A 526 -29.48 7.07 10.17
CA ASN A 526 -29.27 7.53 8.80
C ASN A 526 -27.83 7.22 8.39
N VAL A 527 -27.66 6.40 7.36
CA VAL A 527 -26.37 6.02 6.78
C VAL A 527 -26.23 6.69 5.42
N ASN A 528 -25.27 7.62 5.31
CA ASN A 528 -24.89 8.27 4.07
C ASN A 528 -23.56 7.67 3.56
N LEU A 529 -23.61 7.08 2.37
CA LEU A 529 -22.44 6.57 1.65
C LEU A 529 -22.13 7.54 0.49
N ARG A 530 -20.90 8.07 0.47
CA ARG A 530 -20.42 9.07 -0.49
C ARG A 530 -19.38 8.47 -1.43
N PHE A 531 -19.62 8.62 -2.74
CA PHE A 531 -18.85 7.99 -3.81
C PHE A 531 -18.44 9.01 -4.88
N ALA A 532 -17.29 8.79 -5.52
CA ALA A 532 -16.94 9.32 -6.83
C ALA A 532 -16.15 8.27 -7.60
N GLU A 533 -16.28 8.24 -8.93
CA GLU A 533 -15.39 7.46 -9.79
C GLU A 533 -14.31 8.38 -10.36
N THR A 534 -13.05 7.99 -10.17
CA THR A 534 -11.86 8.83 -10.41
C THR A 534 -10.74 8.06 -11.12
N ASP A 535 -10.89 6.75 -11.36
CA ASP A 535 -9.88 5.91 -12.03
C ASP A 535 -10.15 5.77 -13.54
N TYR A 536 -11.40 5.98 -13.97
CA TYR A 536 -11.79 6.03 -15.39
C TYR A 536 -11.73 7.46 -15.94
N LYS A 537 -11.39 7.61 -17.22
CA LYS A 537 -11.57 8.89 -17.92
C LYS A 537 -13.06 9.19 -18.09
N ASP A 538 -13.40 10.48 -18.14
CA ASP A 538 -14.78 10.90 -18.40
C ASP A 538 -15.24 10.49 -19.81
N PRO A 539 -16.48 10.00 -20.01
CA PRO A 539 -16.95 9.60 -21.34
C PRO A 539 -16.85 10.67 -22.42
N SER A 540 -16.85 11.96 -22.07
CA SER A 540 -16.65 13.07 -23.02
C SER A 540 -15.29 13.06 -23.73
N THR A 541 -14.27 12.34 -23.22
CA THR A 541 -13.00 12.16 -23.97
C THR A 541 -13.19 11.31 -25.23
N LEU A 542 -14.20 10.43 -25.25
CA LEU A 542 -14.44 9.43 -26.29
C LEU A 542 -13.15 8.64 -26.60
N THR A 543 -12.50 8.12 -25.55
CA THR A 543 -11.28 7.30 -25.61
C THR A 543 -11.54 5.94 -24.94
N TRP A 544 -10.76 4.91 -25.27
CA TRP A 544 -11.03 3.56 -24.78
C TRP A 544 -10.95 3.45 -23.24
N GLU A 545 -10.16 4.30 -22.57
CA GLU A 545 -10.05 4.33 -21.11
C GLU A 545 -11.32 4.90 -20.42
N SER A 546 -12.22 5.54 -21.16
CA SER A 546 -13.50 6.03 -20.62
C SER A 546 -14.62 4.98 -20.64
N LEU A 547 -14.38 3.79 -21.20
CA LEU A 547 -15.34 2.68 -21.29
C LEU A 547 -15.46 1.84 -20.00
N GLY A 548 -14.56 2.03 -19.03
CA GLY A 548 -14.50 1.21 -17.82
C GLY A 548 -15.77 1.24 -16.96
N ARG A 549 -16.19 0.10 -16.40
CA ARG A 549 -17.34 -0.03 -15.50
C ARG A 549 -16.92 -0.58 -14.15
N ARG A 550 -17.28 0.09 -13.06
CA ARG A 550 -17.09 -0.38 -11.68
C ARG A 550 -18.45 -0.77 -11.12
N VAL A 551 -18.64 -2.07 -10.89
CA VAL A 551 -19.93 -2.62 -10.44
C VAL A 551 -19.73 -3.41 -9.15
N PHE A 552 -20.56 -3.16 -8.13
CA PHE A 552 -20.55 -3.90 -6.86
C PHE A 552 -21.92 -3.89 -6.17
N ASP A 553 -22.14 -4.80 -5.24
CA ASP A 553 -23.34 -4.82 -4.39
C ASP A 553 -23.11 -4.00 -3.10
N ILE A 554 -24.19 -3.41 -2.56
CA ILE A 554 -24.19 -2.67 -1.28
C ILE A 554 -25.06 -3.43 -0.26
N TYR A 555 -24.46 -3.82 0.86
CA TYR A 555 -25.10 -4.47 1.99
C TYR A 555 -24.99 -3.62 3.26
N LEU A 556 -26.05 -3.58 4.08
CA LEU A 556 -26.09 -2.93 5.40
C LEU A 556 -26.70 -3.91 6.41
N GLN A 557 -26.04 -4.13 7.55
CA GLN A 557 -26.41 -5.16 8.55
C GLN A 557 -26.71 -6.53 7.91
N GLY A 558 -25.89 -6.94 6.93
CA GLY A 558 -26.05 -8.18 6.16
C GLY A 558 -27.14 -8.19 5.07
N ASN A 559 -28.04 -7.20 5.03
CA ASN A 559 -29.10 -7.12 4.01
C ASN A 559 -28.60 -6.42 2.75
N ARG A 560 -28.88 -6.95 1.54
CA ARG A 560 -28.55 -6.27 0.29
C ARG A 560 -29.54 -5.12 0.03
N HIS A 561 -29.04 -3.88 0.03
CA HIS A 561 -29.82 -2.70 -0.31
C HIS A 561 -29.73 -2.34 -1.81
N VAL A 562 -28.60 -2.63 -2.46
CA VAL A 562 -28.44 -2.43 -3.92
C VAL A 562 -27.68 -3.62 -4.50
N LYS A 563 -28.17 -4.16 -5.62
CA LYS A 563 -27.42 -5.08 -6.48
C LYS A 563 -26.86 -4.32 -7.68
N ASP A 564 -25.68 -4.67 -8.16
CA ASP A 564 -25.11 -4.18 -9.42
C ASP A 564 -25.00 -2.63 -9.45
N PHE A 565 -24.59 -2.00 -8.34
CA PHE A 565 -24.38 -0.55 -8.21
C PHE A 565 -23.16 -0.09 -9.03
N ASP A 566 -23.37 0.91 -9.89
CA ASP A 566 -22.34 1.54 -10.73
C ASP A 566 -22.29 3.04 -10.43
N ILE A 567 -21.13 3.51 -9.95
CA ILE A 567 -20.95 4.90 -9.52
C ILE A 567 -21.15 5.89 -10.67
N ARG A 568 -20.69 5.56 -11.89
CA ARG A 568 -20.82 6.46 -13.05
C ARG A 568 -22.23 6.50 -13.57
N LYS A 569 -22.93 5.37 -13.58
CA LYS A 569 -24.37 5.32 -13.91
C LYS A 569 -25.19 6.23 -12.99
N GLU A 570 -24.92 6.20 -11.70
CA GLU A 570 -25.56 7.04 -10.69
C GLU A 570 -25.12 8.52 -10.74
N ALA A 571 -23.91 8.80 -11.25
CA ALA A 571 -23.44 10.14 -11.59
C ALA A 571 -24.04 10.70 -12.91
N GLY A 572 -24.93 9.97 -13.58
CA GLY A 572 -25.47 10.35 -14.89
C GLY A 572 -24.47 10.22 -16.03
N GLY A 573 -23.55 9.26 -15.93
CA GLY A 573 -22.46 8.96 -16.88
C GLY A 573 -21.11 9.62 -16.54
N ALA A 574 -21.13 10.75 -15.82
CA ALA A 574 -19.92 11.53 -15.55
C ALA A 574 -18.90 10.80 -14.67
N SER A 575 -17.62 11.05 -14.92
CA SER A 575 -16.52 10.75 -13.98
C SER A 575 -16.14 12.02 -13.20
N ASN A 576 -15.44 11.90 -12.08
CA ASN A 576 -15.14 13.01 -11.17
C ASN A 576 -16.39 13.81 -10.73
N ARG A 577 -17.47 13.10 -10.41
CA ARG A 577 -18.72 13.67 -9.87
C ARG A 577 -19.11 12.93 -8.59
N ALA A 578 -19.54 13.69 -7.58
CA ALA A 578 -20.03 13.16 -6.32
C ALA A 578 -21.40 12.49 -6.48
N VAL A 579 -21.56 11.34 -5.82
CA VAL A 579 -22.80 10.57 -5.69
C VAL A 579 -22.99 10.25 -4.21
N GLU A 580 -24.15 10.59 -3.64
CA GLU A 580 -24.51 10.24 -2.26
C GLU A 580 -25.70 9.27 -2.25
N LYS A 581 -25.64 8.25 -1.40
CA LYS A 581 -26.75 7.31 -1.17
C LYS A 581 -27.07 7.25 0.32
N ASN A 582 -28.31 7.58 0.65
CA ASN A 582 -28.82 7.67 2.02
C ASN A 582 -29.77 6.50 2.30
N TYR A 583 -29.56 5.81 3.42
CA TYR A 583 -30.33 4.64 3.86
C TYR A 583 -30.73 4.79 5.33
N LYS A 584 -31.91 4.29 5.71
CA LYS A 584 -32.27 4.11 7.13
C LYS A 584 -31.97 2.67 7.55
N VAL A 585 -31.27 2.51 8.67
CA VAL A 585 -30.77 1.23 9.20
C VAL A 585 -31.05 1.15 10.69
N GLN A 586 -31.49 0.00 11.20
CA GLN A 586 -31.63 -0.21 12.64
C GLN A 586 -30.32 -0.74 13.24
N VAL A 587 -29.88 -0.14 14.35
CA VAL A 587 -28.83 -0.67 15.23
C VAL A 587 -29.49 -1.29 16.45
N SER A 588 -29.32 -2.60 16.61
CA SER A 588 -29.93 -3.41 17.69
C SER A 588 -28.90 -4.16 18.55
N GLN A 589 -27.62 -4.07 18.18
CA GLN A 589 -26.52 -4.87 18.71
C GLN A 589 -25.25 -4.02 18.98
N ASN A 590 -25.42 -2.70 19.08
CA ASN A 590 -24.40 -1.68 19.33
C ASN A 590 -23.27 -1.65 18.28
N TYR A 591 -23.47 -2.27 17.12
CA TYR A 591 -22.61 -2.15 15.95
C TYR A 591 -23.44 -1.96 14.67
N LEU A 592 -22.81 -1.39 13.66
CA LEU A 592 -23.37 -1.22 12.32
C LEU A 592 -22.38 -1.69 11.26
N GLU A 593 -22.74 -2.72 10.50
CA GLU A 593 -21.95 -3.23 9.38
C GLU A 593 -22.38 -2.60 8.05
N ILE A 594 -21.41 -2.01 7.33
CA ILE A 594 -21.50 -1.63 5.91
C ILE A 594 -20.58 -2.59 5.14
N HIS A 595 -21.11 -3.25 4.12
CA HIS A 595 -20.33 -4.18 3.28
C HIS A 595 -20.57 -3.88 1.80
N LEU A 596 -19.47 -3.61 1.09
CA LEU A 596 -19.44 -3.39 -0.36
C LEU A 596 -18.76 -4.62 -0.99
N PHE A 597 -19.42 -5.26 -1.96
CA PHE A 597 -19.07 -6.59 -2.44
C PHE A 597 -18.94 -6.67 -3.97
N TRP A 598 -17.81 -7.13 -4.46
CA TRP A 598 -17.57 -7.36 -5.88
C TRP A 598 -18.08 -8.73 -6.33
N ALA A 599 -19.33 -8.78 -6.80
CA ALA A 599 -19.97 -9.95 -7.42
C ALA A 599 -19.47 -10.19 -8.87
N GLY A 600 -18.15 -10.27 -9.08
CA GLY A 600 -17.52 -10.60 -10.38
C GLY A 600 -17.69 -9.60 -11.54
N LYS A 601 -18.40 -8.48 -11.33
CA LYS A 601 -18.88 -7.58 -12.40
C LYS A 601 -18.09 -6.28 -12.60
N GLY A 602 -18.32 -5.65 -13.74
CA GLY A 602 -17.53 -4.52 -14.22
C GLY A 602 -16.29 -4.96 -14.99
N THR A 603 -15.67 -4.00 -15.69
CA THR A 603 -14.58 -4.27 -16.63
C THR A 603 -13.28 -4.59 -15.91
N CYS A 604 -12.74 -5.78 -16.13
CA CYS A 604 -11.50 -6.25 -15.49
C CYS A 604 -10.27 -5.36 -15.71
N CYS A 605 -10.23 -4.69 -16.87
CA CYS A 605 -8.98 -4.42 -17.59
C CYS A 605 -8.87 -3.00 -18.16
N ILE A 606 -9.77 -2.08 -17.78
CA ILE A 606 -9.83 -0.69 -18.25
C ILE A 606 -9.70 0.24 -17.04
N PRO A 607 -8.82 1.26 -17.03
CA PRO A 607 -7.78 1.56 -18.02
C PRO A 607 -6.56 0.63 -17.90
N LYS A 608 -6.57 -0.29 -16.93
CA LYS A 608 -5.46 -1.16 -16.56
C LYS A 608 -6.00 -2.44 -15.92
N GLN A 609 -5.17 -3.48 -15.86
CA GLN A 609 -5.50 -4.72 -15.18
C GLN A 609 -5.89 -4.46 -13.72
N GLY A 610 -7.02 -4.99 -13.27
CA GLY A 610 -7.45 -4.87 -11.88
C GLY A 610 -8.20 -3.58 -11.52
N SER A 611 -8.66 -2.78 -12.49
CA SER A 611 -9.47 -1.58 -12.22
C SER A 611 -10.96 -1.89 -12.05
N TYR A 612 -11.28 -2.77 -11.08
CA TYR A 612 -12.62 -3.22 -10.71
C TYR A 612 -12.83 -3.20 -9.18
N GLY A 613 -13.97 -3.73 -8.70
CA GLY A 613 -14.27 -3.90 -7.27
C GLY A 613 -14.78 -2.63 -6.59
N PRO A 614 -15.29 -2.74 -5.34
CA PRO A 614 -15.90 -1.61 -4.63
C PRO A 614 -14.93 -0.44 -4.46
N SER A 615 -15.50 0.76 -4.53
CA SER A 615 -14.85 2.03 -4.18
C SER A 615 -15.79 2.83 -3.28
N ILE A 616 -15.26 3.55 -2.29
CA ILE A 616 -16.02 4.50 -1.47
C ILE A 616 -15.13 5.65 -1.00
N SER A 617 -15.65 6.86 -1.01
CA SER A 617 -14.91 8.10 -0.70
C SER A 617 -15.13 8.57 0.73
N ALA A 618 -16.37 8.50 1.21
CA ALA A 618 -16.67 8.75 2.62
C ALA A 618 -17.92 8.02 3.12
N ILE A 619 -18.01 7.87 4.44
CA ILE A 619 -19.15 7.33 5.18
C ILE A 619 -19.53 8.36 6.24
N SER A 620 -20.82 8.62 6.44
CA SER A 620 -21.35 9.34 7.60
C SER A 620 -22.57 8.60 8.14
N VAL A 621 -22.61 8.38 9.45
CA VAL A 621 -23.66 7.64 10.15
C VAL A 621 -24.14 8.44 11.34
N THR A 622 -25.38 8.91 11.27
CA THR A 622 -26.01 9.79 12.26
C THR A 622 -27.29 9.17 12.84
N PRO A 623 -27.60 9.41 14.11
CA PRO A 623 -28.78 8.84 14.76
C PRO A 623 -30.04 9.57 14.29
N ASP A 624 -31.12 8.83 14.08
CA ASP A 624 -32.45 9.35 13.74
C ASP A 624 -33.30 9.56 15.03
N PHE A 625 -32.62 9.80 16.15
CA PHE A 625 -33.14 9.94 17.52
C PHE A 625 -32.24 10.86 18.35
N GLN A 626 -32.73 11.31 19.52
CA GLN A 626 -31.95 12.09 20.49
C GLN A 626 -31.01 11.16 21.29
N PRO A 627 -29.67 11.25 21.16
CA PRO A 627 -28.76 10.31 21.79
C PRO A 627 -28.54 10.59 23.28
N THR A 628 -28.34 9.54 24.07
CA THR A 628 -28.00 9.64 25.50
C THR A 628 -26.50 9.55 25.75
N VAL A 629 -25.71 9.08 24.78
CA VAL A 629 -24.25 8.88 24.93
C VAL A 629 -23.42 10.10 24.49
N SER A 630 -22.29 10.32 25.17
CA SER A 630 -21.47 11.54 24.99
C SER A 630 -20.64 11.60 23.70
N ASN A 631 -20.59 10.51 22.93
CA ASN A 631 -19.73 10.32 21.76
C ASN A 631 -18.21 10.43 22.02
N LEU A 632 -17.79 10.66 23.28
CA LEU A 632 -16.39 10.84 23.66
C LEU A 632 -15.66 9.49 23.68
N PRO A 633 -14.47 9.37 23.06
CA PRO A 633 -13.68 8.16 23.10
C PRO A 633 -13.28 7.79 24.54
N PRO A 634 -12.88 6.53 24.80
CA PRO A 634 -12.25 6.19 26.06
C PRO A 634 -11.15 7.19 26.35
N ALA A 635 -11.14 7.77 27.56
CA ALA A 635 -10.07 8.69 27.94
C ALA A 635 -8.75 7.94 27.80
N ALA A 636 -7.91 8.36 26.83
CA ALA A 636 -6.59 7.78 26.65
C ALA A 636 -5.90 7.74 28.02
N PRO A 637 -5.26 6.61 28.40
CA PRO A 637 -4.63 6.51 29.71
C PRO A 637 -3.74 7.73 29.85
N LYS A 638 -4.05 8.60 30.83
CA LYS A 638 -3.37 9.89 30.97
C LYS A 638 -1.88 9.57 31.01
N LYS A 639 -1.15 9.83 29.91
CA LYS A 639 0.33 9.76 29.88
C LYS A 639 0.76 10.72 30.96
N SER A 640 0.99 10.18 32.15
CA SER A 640 0.69 10.92 33.38
C SER A 640 1.55 12.14 33.33
N LYS A 641 0.97 13.35 33.30
CA LYS A 641 1.80 14.52 33.01
C LYS A 641 2.93 14.64 34.01
N THR A 642 2.84 14.02 35.20
CA THR A 642 3.95 13.50 36.02
C THR A 642 5.26 13.16 35.29
N GLY A 643 5.30 12.49 34.14
CA GLY A 643 6.56 12.25 33.40
C GLY A 643 7.17 13.53 32.82
N LEU A 644 6.32 14.42 32.27
CA LEU A 644 6.70 15.73 31.75
C LEU A 644 6.81 16.80 32.86
N ILE A 645 6.11 16.63 33.97
CA ILE A 645 6.03 17.54 35.12
C ILE A 645 7.15 17.20 36.09
N VAL A 646 7.47 15.94 36.35
CA VAL A 646 8.74 15.54 36.97
C VAL A 646 9.87 15.85 35.98
N GLY A 647 9.69 15.71 34.66
CA GLY A 647 10.66 16.19 33.68
C GLY A 647 10.96 17.69 33.80
N ILE A 648 9.94 18.55 33.83
CA ILE A 648 10.06 20.01 33.97
C ILE A 648 10.42 20.41 35.39
N VAL A 649 9.88 19.79 36.44
CA VAL A 649 10.18 20.11 37.85
C VAL A 649 11.53 19.55 38.26
N VAL A 650 12.01 18.44 37.72
CA VAL A 650 13.42 18.02 37.90
C VAL A 650 14.33 18.84 37.01
N SER A 651 13.97 19.20 35.77
CA SER A 651 14.79 20.16 34.99
C SER A 651 14.87 21.53 35.65
N VAL A 652 13.76 22.05 36.18
CA VAL A 652 13.71 23.32 36.92
C VAL A 652 14.35 23.18 38.29
N ALA A 653 14.13 22.10 39.05
CA ALA A 653 14.79 21.89 40.32
C ALA A 653 16.28 21.60 40.17
N VAL A 654 16.74 21.00 39.07
CA VAL A 654 18.16 20.82 38.73
C VAL A 654 18.75 22.10 38.19
N LEU A 655 18.03 22.90 37.39
CA LEU A 655 18.48 24.25 37.02
C LEU A 655 18.46 25.21 38.21
N SER A 656 17.56 25.02 39.18
CA SER A 656 17.54 25.73 40.47
C SER A 656 18.58 25.18 41.43
N PHE A 657 18.89 23.88 41.44
CA PHE A 657 20.01 23.33 42.21
C PHE A 657 21.35 23.70 41.59
N ILE A 658 21.45 23.82 40.26
CA ILE A 658 22.62 24.34 39.56
C ILE A 658 22.70 25.85 39.73
N ALA A 659 21.59 26.61 39.72
CA ALA A 659 21.61 28.04 40.02
C ALA A 659 21.92 28.30 41.50
N ILE A 660 21.39 27.50 42.43
CA ILE A 660 21.73 27.53 43.85
C ILE A 660 23.17 27.07 44.05
N PHE A 661 23.64 26.01 43.39
CA PHE A 661 25.02 25.54 43.48
C PHE A 661 26.00 26.48 42.79
N VAL A 662 25.62 27.20 41.73
CA VAL A 662 26.42 28.27 41.11
C VAL A 662 26.36 29.53 41.96
N VAL A 663 25.24 29.86 42.62
CA VAL A 663 25.21 30.92 43.64
C VAL A 663 26.01 30.52 44.87
N PHE A 664 26.02 29.25 45.28
CA PHE A 664 26.77 28.75 46.43
C PHE A 664 28.25 28.57 46.09
N TYR A 665 28.59 28.19 44.86
CA TYR A 665 29.96 28.10 44.33
C TYR A 665 30.52 29.48 44.01
N CYS A 666 29.72 30.43 43.51
CA CYS A 666 30.13 31.82 43.40
C CYS A 666 30.18 32.51 44.76
N ARG A 667 29.31 32.18 45.74
CA ARG A 667 29.44 32.71 47.12
C ARG A 667 30.57 32.03 47.89
N ARG A 668 30.90 30.77 47.60
CA ARG A 668 32.04 30.05 48.20
C ARG A 668 33.36 30.45 47.56
N LYS A 669 33.43 30.56 46.23
CA LYS A 669 34.61 31.10 45.53
C LYS A 669 34.78 32.60 45.79
N ARG A 670 33.71 33.35 46.03
CA ARG A 670 33.80 34.72 46.55
C ARG A 670 34.27 34.70 47.99
N SER A 671 33.76 33.82 48.86
CA SER A 671 34.30 33.61 50.21
C SER A 671 35.79 33.22 50.20
N ASP A 672 36.24 32.35 49.30
CA ASP A 672 37.65 31.93 49.18
C ASP A 672 38.55 33.08 48.67
N ILE A 673 37.99 34.08 47.99
CA ILE A 673 38.68 35.31 47.56
C ILE A 673 38.63 36.38 48.67
N ASP A 674 37.46 36.59 49.27
CA ASP A 674 37.21 37.51 50.38
C ASP A 674 38.07 37.11 51.62
N GLU A 675 38.28 35.80 51.87
CA GLU A 675 39.15 35.29 52.94
C GLU A 675 40.66 35.51 52.68
N GLU A 676 41.08 35.68 51.43
CA GLU A 676 42.46 36.04 51.08
C GLU A 676 42.65 37.57 51.11
N GLU A 677 41.65 38.36 50.68
CA GLU A 677 41.66 39.83 50.82
C GLU A 677 41.64 40.31 52.28
N GLU A 678 40.89 39.67 53.20
CA GLU A 678 40.89 40.03 54.65
C GLU A 678 42.28 39.92 55.31
N LEU A 679 43.21 39.11 54.76
CA LEU A 679 44.58 38.94 55.27
C LEU A 679 45.64 39.72 54.47
N LEU A 680 45.26 40.36 53.36
CA LEU A 680 46.14 41.24 52.57
C LEU A 680 46.18 42.68 53.12
N GLY A 681 45.20 43.10 53.91
CA GLY A 681 45.05 44.49 54.39
C GLY A 681 45.87 44.90 55.63
N ILE A 682 46.80 44.08 56.13
CA ILE A 682 47.60 44.39 57.33
C ILE A 682 49.02 44.82 56.93
N GLU A 683 49.34 46.12 57.09
CA GLU A 683 50.61 46.72 56.64
C GLU A 683 51.87 46.11 57.27
N ASN A 684 51.78 45.63 58.53
CA ASN A 684 52.89 44.96 59.22
C ASN A 684 52.54 43.50 59.52
N ARG A 685 53.05 42.58 58.71
CA ARG A 685 52.88 41.13 58.91
C ARG A 685 53.75 40.63 60.08
N PRO A 686 53.18 39.96 61.10
CA PRO A 686 53.97 39.22 62.07
C PRO A 686 54.56 37.95 61.43
N ASN A 687 55.59 37.36 62.04
CA ASN A 687 56.19 36.13 61.49
C ASN A 687 55.17 34.97 61.49
N THR A 688 55.32 34.04 60.55
CA THR A 688 54.50 32.82 60.50
C THR A 688 55.30 31.61 60.97
N PHE A 689 54.67 30.80 61.82
CA PHE A 689 55.20 29.55 62.34
C PHE A 689 54.30 28.39 61.90
N THR A 690 54.89 27.22 61.65
CA THR A 690 54.09 26.04 61.26
C THR A 690 53.41 25.39 62.45
N TYR A 691 52.32 24.65 62.25
CA TYR A 691 51.67 23.95 63.36
C TYR A 691 52.60 22.90 63.96
N ALA A 692 53.34 22.17 63.12
CA ALA A 692 54.31 21.16 63.54
C ALA A 692 55.44 21.77 64.42
N GLU A 693 55.91 22.96 64.07
CA GLU A 693 56.94 23.69 64.84
C GLU A 693 56.44 24.10 66.22
N LEU A 694 55.27 24.75 66.31
CA LEU A 694 54.70 25.17 67.60
C LEU A 694 54.26 23.97 68.45
N LYS A 695 53.80 22.90 67.81
CA LYS A 695 53.50 21.61 68.44
C LYS A 695 54.76 21.02 69.09
N ASN A 696 55.88 21.00 68.37
CA ASN A 696 57.15 20.50 68.90
C ASN A 696 57.70 21.42 70.01
N ALA A 697 57.64 22.74 69.82
CA ALA A 697 58.10 23.74 70.79
C ALA A 697 57.35 23.73 72.13
N THR A 698 56.14 23.16 72.19
CA THR A 698 55.29 23.05 73.38
C THR A 698 55.14 21.63 73.92
N GLU A 699 55.94 20.67 73.41
CA GLU A 699 55.89 19.24 73.75
C GLU A 699 54.49 18.60 73.49
N ASP A 700 53.90 18.86 72.32
CA ASP A 700 52.52 18.50 71.98
C ASP A 700 51.49 19.17 72.91
N PHE A 701 51.65 20.49 73.13
CA PHE A 701 50.80 21.31 74.00
C PHE A 701 50.64 20.69 75.40
N ASN A 702 51.75 20.21 75.96
CA ASN A 702 51.80 19.47 77.21
C ASN A 702 51.14 20.26 78.35
N SER A 703 50.20 19.61 79.05
CA SER A 703 49.47 20.20 80.18
C SER A 703 50.37 20.69 81.32
N ALA A 704 51.57 20.12 81.48
CA ALA A 704 52.57 20.61 82.44
C ALA A 704 53.15 21.99 82.07
N ASN A 705 53.15 22.34 80.78
CA ASN A 705 53.62 23.62 80.26
C ASN A 705 52.49 24.67 80.16
N LYS A 706 51.26 24.34 80.58
CA LYS A 706 50.09 25.24 80.48
C LYS A 706 50.19 26.41 81.46
N LEU A 707 50.23 27.63 80.92
CA LEU A 707 50.33 28.89 81.66
C LEU A 707 48.99 29.46 82.09
N GLY A 708 47.91 29.12 81.38
CA GLY A 708 46.56 29.56 81.71
C GLY A 708 45.52 29.13 80.66
N GLU A 709 44.25 29.38 80.97
CA GLU A 709 43.12 29.16 80.06
C GLU A 709 41.99 30.12 80.38
N GLY A 710 41.25 30.53 79.36
CA GLY A 710 40.01 31.30 79.48
C GLY A 710 39.08 31.01 78.31
N GLY A 711 37.94 31.71 78.24
CA GLY A 711 36.87 31.46 77.25
C GLY A 711 37.27 31.56 75.77
N PHE A 712 38.50 31.99 75.47
CA PHE A 712 39.02 32.16 74.11
C PHE A 712 40.19 31.22 73.77
N GLY A 713 40.71 30.44 74.72
CA GLY A 713 41.77 29.46 74.47
C GLY A 713 42.68 29.14 75.66
N SER A 714 43.59 28.20 75.44
CA SER A 714 44.68 27.81 76.37
C SER A 714 46.00 28.47 75.95
N VAL A 715 46.84 28.81 76.92
CA VAL A 715 48.20 29.35 76.70
C VAL A 715 49.22 28.38 77.28
N TYR A 716 50.28 28.07 76.51
CA TYR A 716 51.36 27.15 76.90
C TYR A 716 52.72 27.85 76.81
N LYS A 717 53.64 27.52 77.72
CA LYS A 717 55.07 27.81 77.57
C LYS A 717 55.62 26.91 76.47
N GLY A 718 56.48 27.45 75.64
CA GLY A 718 57.28 26.67 74.70
C GLY A 718 58.67 27.26 74.52
N THR A 719 59.53 26.50 73.88
CA THR A 719 60.89 26.92 73.51
C THR A 719 61.05 26.71 72.00
N LEU A 720 61.32 27.78 71.27
CA LEU A 720 61.56 27.72 69.83
C LEU A 720 62.90 27.02 69.51
N SER A 721 63.07 26.63 68.25
CA SER A 721 64.27 25.95 67.73
C SER A 721 65.58 26.74 67.89
N ASP A 722 65.50 28.05 68.12
CA ASP A 722 66.63 28.94 68.44
C ASP A 722 66.86 29.18 69.94
N GLY A 723 66.14 28.46 70.80
CA GLY A 723 66.25 28.53 72.26
C GLY A 723 65.42 29.62 72.93
N ARG A 724 64.68 30.45 72.19
CA ARG A 724 63.81 31.50 72.79
C ARG A 724 62.57 30.90 73.46
N ALA A 725 62.34 31.28 74.71
CA ALA A 725 61.10 30.98 75.42
C ALA A 725 59.94 31.85 74.89
N VAL A 726 58.78 31.22 74.66
CA VAL A 726 57.57 31.85 74.10
C VAL A 726 56.30 31.41 74.84
N ALA A 727 55.27 32.24 74.77
CA ALA A 727 53.92 31.89 75.21
C ALA A 727 53.04 31.66 73.97
N VAL A 728 52.66 30.41 73.74
CA VAL A 728 51.85 29.97 72.59
C VAL A 728 50.39 29.87 73.01
N LYS A 729 49.56 30.78 72.52
CA LYS A 729 48.11 30.82 72.74
C LYS A 729 47.40 30.01 71.64
N GLN A 730 46.81 28.88 72.02
CA GLN A 730 45.97 28.04 71.18
C GLN A 730 44.51 28.46 71.35
N LEU A 731 43.89 28.98 70.30
CA LEU A 731 42.49 29.41 70.36
C LEU A 731 41.53 28.21 70.33
N SER A 732 40.40 28.33 71.04
CA SER A 732 39.43 27.23 71.14
C SER A 732 38.64 27.05 69.84
N VAL A 733 38.73 25.85 69.26
CA VAL A 733 38.01 25.46 68.04
C VAL A 733 36.49 25.30 68.28
N ALA A 734 36.05 25.26 69.55
CA ALA A 734 34.64 25.04 69.94
C ALA A 734 33.76 26.30 69.87
N SER A 735 34.28 27.44 69.39
CA SER A 735 33.59 28.73 69.37
C SER A 735 33.46 29.29 67.95
N HIS A 736 32.24 29.67 67.55
CA HIS A 736 31.98 30.40 66.30
C HIS A 736 32.59 31.82 66.27
N GLN A 737 33.24 32.30 67.33
CA GLN A 737 33.90 33.61 67.39
C GLN A 737 35.44 33.54 67.19
N GLY A 738 36.04 32.35 67.13
CA GLY A 738 37.50 32.19 67.14
C GLY A 738 38.24 32.89 65.99
N LYS A 739 37.68 32.90 64.75
CA LYS A 739 38.31 33.54 63.58
C LYS A 739 38.39 35.07 63.72
N SER A 740 37.28 35.73 64.08
CA SER A 740 37.25 37.19 64.19
C SER A 740 38.08 37.70 65.36
N GLN A 741 38.14 36.96 66.46
CA GLN A 741 39.02 37.29 67.59
C GLN A 741 40.51 37.14 67.24
N PHE A 742 40.90 36.09 66.51
CA PHE A 742 42.27 35.92 66.02
C PHE A 742 42.74 37.11 65.17
N VAL A 743 41.91 37.54 64.21
CA VAL A 743 42.22 38.69 63.34
C VAL A 743 42.26 40.00 64.13
N ALA A 744 41.29 40.23 65.02
CA ALA A 744 41.25 41.42 65.86
C ALA A 744 42.46 41.50 66.82
N GLU A 745 42.89 40.39 67.41
CA GLU A 745 44.04 40.35 68.33
C GLU A 745 45.37 40.61 67.61
N ILE A 746 45.55 40.08 66.38
CA ILE A 746 46.69 40.43 65.51
C ILE A 746 46.63 41.91 65.13
N ALA A 747 45.51 42.39 64.57
CA ALA A 747 45.39 43.78 64.10
C ALA A 747 45.59 44.80 65.23
N THR A 748 45.12 44.51 66.44
CA THR A 748 45.32 45.39 67.62
C THR A 748 46.77 45.37 68.09
N ILE A 749 47.40 44.20 68.25
CA ILE A 749 48.74 44.11 68.83
C ILE A 749 49.84 44.51 67.82
N SER A 750 49.62 44.30 66.52
CA SER A 750 50.50 44.83 65.47
C SER A 750 50.42 46.36 65.29
N SER A 751 49.31 47.00 65.67
CA SER A 751 49.14 48.46 65.56
C SER A 751 49.50 49.23 66.84
N VAL A 752 49.41 48.61 68.03
CA VAL A 752 49.71 49.27 69.31
C VAL A 752 51.10 48.86 69.83
N GLN A 753 52.14 49.61 69.42
CA GLN A 753 53.49 49.45 69.97
C GLN A 753 53.67 50.26 71.26
N HIS A 754 53.75 49.58 72.42
CA HIS A 754 54.01 50.21 73.71
C HIS A 754 54.94 49.37 74.58
N ARG A 755 55.88 50.02 75.30
CA ARG A 755 56.95 49.38 76.10
C ARG A 755 56.50 48.51 77.28
N HIS A 756 55.20 48.44 77.54
CA HIS A 756 54.57 47.68 78.63
C HIS A 756 53.42 46.78 78.13
N LEU A 757 53.39 46.46 76.83
CA LEU A 757 52.51 45.43 76.26
C LEU A 757 53.36 44.25 75.80
N VAL A 758 52.80 43.02 75.93
CA VAL A 758 53.47 41.80 75.46
C VAL A 758 53.63 41.80 73.95
N LYS A 759 54.87 41.60 73.49
CA LYS A 759 55.19 41.55 72.07
C LYS A 759 54.69 40.26 71.43
N LEU A 760 53.85 40.40 70.41
CA LEU A 760 53.54 39.32 69.46
C LEU A 760 54.77 39.06 68.58
N TYR A 761 55.27 37.82 68.59
CA TYR A 761 56.37 37.37 67.73
C TYR A 761 55.85 36.81 66.40
N GLY A 762 54.70 36.15 66.41
CA GLY A 762 54.15 35.50 65.21
C GLY A 762 52.81 34.81 65.42
N CYS A 763 52.35 34.11 64.37
CA CYS A 763 51.12 33.32 64.40
C CYS A 763 51.22 32.06 63.54
N CYS A 764 50.28 31.14 63.71
CA CYS A 764 50.11 29.96 62.85
C CYS A 764 48.69 29.93 62.28
N ILE A 765 48.58 29.67 60.97
CA ILE A 765 47.34 29.67 60.18
C ILE A 765 47.35 28.43 59.27
N GLU A 766 47.13 27.25 59.84
CA GLU A 766 47.19 25.97 59.11
C GLU A 766 45.90 25.16 59.29
N GLY A 767 45.13 24.97 58.21
CA GLY A 767 43.83 24.29 58.26
C GLY A 767 42.87 24.98 59.23
N ALA A 768 42.41 24.25 60.26
CA ALA A 768 41.60 24.79 61.36
C ALA A 768 42.42 25.37 62.53
N ASN A 769 43.74 25.16 62.56
CA ASN A 769 44.59 25.62 63.66
C ASN A 769 44.84 27.13 63.57
N ARG A 770 44.61 27.85 64.67
CA ARG A 770 44.91 29.27 64.84
C ARG A 770 45.65 29.46 66.16
N LEU A 771 46.93 29.83 66.09
CA LEU A 771 47.77 30.07 67.26
C LEU A 771 48.47 31.42 67.19
N LEU A 772 48.65 32.05 68.34
CA LEU A 772 49.37 33.31 68.50
C LEU A 772 50.60 33.06 69.39
N VAL A 773 51.75 33.61 68.99
CA VAL A 773 53.05 33.36 69.64
C VAL A 773 53.56 34.68 70.21
N TYR A 774 53.58 34.77 71.54
CA TYR A 774 54.05 35.94 72.27
C TYR A 774 55.40 35.70 72.92
N GLU A 775 56.06 36.78 73.31
CA GLU A 775 57.16 36.70 74.28
C GLU A 775 56.69 36.09 75.60
N TYR A 776 57.56 35.30 76.22
CA TYR A 776 57.30 34.71 77.52
C TYR A 776 57.78 35.61 78.65
N LEU A 777 56.90 35.95 79.59
CA LEU A 777 57.23 36.70 80.81
C LEU A 777 57.34 35.74 82.00
N GLU A 778 58.52 35.63 82.59
CA GLU A 778 58.86 34.58 83.56
C GLU A 778 58.29 34.81 84.98
N HIS A 779 57.57 35.92 85.21
CA HIS A 779 57.15 36.39 86.55
C HIS A 779 55.63 36.63 86.69
N ARG A 780 54.83 35.82 85.99
CA ARG A 780 53.36 35.63 86.18
C ARG A 780 52.43 36.72 85.63
N SER A 781 51.13 36.50 85.83
CA SER A 781 50.00 37.26 85.26
C SER A 781 49.76 38.60 85.97
N LEU A 782 49.13 39.53 85.25
CA LEU A 782 48.81 40.88 85.71
C LEU A 782 47.71 40.90 86.80
N ASP A 783 46.88 39.86 86.87
CA ASP A 783 45.85 39.69 87.92
C ASP A 783 46.46 39.70 89.33
N GLN A 784 47.55 38.95 89.56
CA GLN A 784 48.33 38.91 90.82
C GLN A 784 49.02 40.24 91.19
N ALA A 785 48.87 41.29 90.39
CA ALA A 785 49.36 42.65 90.65
C ALA A 785 48.25 43.72 90.62
N LEU A 786 47.00 43.35 90.33
CA LEU A 786 45.85 44.26 90.25
C LEU A 786 44.72 43.92 91.24
N PHE A 787 44.72 42.73 91.84
CA PHE A 787 43.71 42.23 92.79
C PHE A 787 44.33 41.50 93.98
#